data_AF-A0A3M7M910-F1
#
_entry.id   AF-A0A3M7M910-F1
#
_cell.length_a   1.000
_cell.length_b   1.000
_cell.length_c   1.000
_cell.angle_alpha   90.00
_cell.angle_beta   90.00
_cell.angle_gamma   90.00
#
_symmetry.space_group_name_H-M   'P 1'
#
loop_
_entity.id
_entity.type
_entity.pdbx_description
1 polymer ?
#
loop_
_entity_poly.entity_id
_entity_poly.type
_entity_poly.pdbx_seq_one_letter_code
_entity_poly.pdbx_strand_id
1 'polypeptide(L)'
;MYAQGQKPRRPGQTASATRSRPLIRLDGFPAWMSGDPKRLATAIIPAQPWQSCFVQTSSILLKAVLNRQIRPFVLFCFWRSDPFFCHSLVACTAPRPCKEMAIFTDSKPRVSVEEYDVGSSSSSQDAERMQVGALGGIGHDASDMHRMGKRQELRRNFGLVSMMGFVVVLQLLCLVTGPLVTDAAVRYTYYGLYNGGPAGVVCMMIITWLFVMAIVASLAEMASMAPTAGGQYHWVSEFAPPSLQKALSYVVGCASAIGWITAIPACAQMLSSLVIGMVLQTHPDLYSTIGELWHTTILMILFLFLMVGFNMFLTKHLPLVEIVMLVLHVLVFFAFMIIFWTMAERQPASRVFTTWTNYGGWSSKGLSALVGLSTPLWCFIGPDGGAHMAEEVRDASSVLPKAMVWGVFFNGILGCIMMITFMVCGGASDSVVTSMTGQPVLQAIYNATGSIAGTEAMGALLVILVFFAAVSVTAASSRQIWSFARDGGLPFSRWIEHVPAGRDTSVNALLVCLGLSLAITCINFGSDVTLQAIISVSNVALIFSYIVSIGCVRLKRFRGEPLLARRWSLGKFGGVVNDLALVFLFISFLFSFFPMLPNPTAIDMNWASVMFGAVVIIATVNYFITDIIFPHLSNTPTLSSTLSSLRRSTLSTHNRLCSIISDSKFVTTVASAYALPLVANERCGSWYIPPAEKCGSVYFKSTDGHMGEWSFSLRRLNLQLLDVVEKWGGAVVVDSTRRGKSMPDALSKTVPIWCCVINRAVFGGERGEGEEEMGLFTPPQAVGESEHAQMEGRIDGFVKQFLEICTPNIPHLRRKLTKPLRPIWITQNSPLPQSPAPPSFPDLHPIVLCTASRRVHGAEASERGYIQGAADDHEAWSHGLTPPLFWENTERLLTTGEEDMQALIEDLIASSREEEVNDKTTTTATLITPTTNLYIAPCTSTSAQTMDLTPYATVIAATPTSPFPPSQLKAQAVKKYLHLPCRLGKLGSRDLRGQLPRLLPFFSSSTSTQSPAETNTKNKILITCPTGTDLSVGVALFLLCLYANDAGVLDTSTEPSWAAVVGKGKAMVKQRLSWITMGNADCNPSRATLQSVNAVVLGGGG
;
A
#
# COMPACT_ATOMS: atom_id res chain seq x y z
N MET A 1 -24.51 51.68 -46.93
CA MET A 1 -25.55 52.71 -47.16
C MET A 1 -26.73 52.41 -46.25
N TYR A 2 -27.43 53.44 -45.75
CA TYR A 2 -28.45 53.41 -44.67
C TYR A 2 -27.90 52.95 -43.29
N ALA A 3 -27.83 53.71 -42.18
CA ALA A 3 -28.63 54.84 -41.60
C ALA A 3 -29.96 54.35 -40.96
N GLN A 4 -30.39 54.65 -39.72
CA GLN A 4 -30.02 55.57 -38.59
C GLN A 4 -30.20 54.85 -37.22
N GLY A 5 -29.64 55.28 -36.07
CA GLY A 5 -30.25 56.17 -35.03
C GLY A 5 -31.37 55.50 -34.20
N GLN A 6 -31.50 55.56 -32.86
CA GLN A 6 -30.96 56.43 -31.80
C GLN A 6 -30.91 55.72 -30.40
N LYS A 7 -30.26 56.37 -29.41
CA LYS A 7 -30.33 56.16 -27.93
C LYS A 7 -30.91 57.45 -27.29
N PRO A 8 -31.12 57.57 -25.95
CA PRO A 8 -31.72 56.67 -24.94
C PRO A 8 -32.74 57.43 -24.01
N ARG A 9 -33.34 56.79 -22.99
CA ARG A 9 -33.72 57.47 -21.69
C ARG A 9 -34.24 56.52 -20.57
N ARG A 10 -33.85 56.86 -19.33
CA ARG A 10 -34.41 56.58 -17.97
C ARG A 10 -34.45 57.97 -17.26
N PRO A 11 -35.15 58.28 -16.12
CA PRO A 11 -35.28 57.48 -14.88
C PRO A 11 -36.57 57.71 -13.99
N GLY A 12 -36.58 57.19 -12.74
CA GLY A 12 -37.51 57.54 -11.60
C GLY A 12 -38.68 56.54 -11.38
N GLN A 13 -38.82 55.81 -10.24
CA GLN A 13 -39.32 56.19 -8.88
C GLN A 13 -40.82 56.64 -8.88
N THR A 14 -41.77 56.19 -8.03
CA THR A 14 -41.81 55.60 -6.65
C THR A 14 -43.10 54.79 -6.35
N ALA A 15 -43.09 53.85 -5.36
CA ALA A 15 -44.19 53.47 -4.40
C ALA A 15 -45.62 53.05 -4.93
N SER A 16 -46.51 52.32 -4.23
CA SER A 16 -46.55 51.56 -2.95
C SER A 16 -47.43 50.29 -3.09
N ALA A 17 -47.70 49.55 -2.01
CA ALA A 17 -48.32 48.21 -2.04
C ALA A 17 -49.86 48.16 -1.86
N THR A 18 -50.52 47.12 -2.38
CA THR A 18 -51.51 46.28 -1.64
C THR A 18 -51.94 45.01 -2.41
N ARG A 19 -52.53 44.04 -1.69
CA ARG A 19 -52.86 42.67 -2.17
C ARG A 19 -54.12 42.61 -3.05
N SER A 20 -54.09 41.79 -4.11
CA SER A 20 -55.10 40.74 -4.38
C SER A 20 -54.68 39.80 -5.52
N ARG A 21 -55.02 38.51 -5.41
CA ARG A 21 -55.06 37.51 -6.50
C ARG A 21 -56.50 37.52 -7.04
N PRO A 22 -56.79 37.28 -8.35
CA PRO A 22 -56.64 35.92 -8.91
C PRO A 22 -56.44 35.71 -10.45
N LEU A 23 -55.84 34.56 -10.79
CA LEU A 23 -56.15 33.60 -11.89
C LEU A 23 -56.02 33.92 -13.41
N ILE A 24 -55.69 32.83 -14.17
CA ILE A 24 -55.75 32.62 -15.65
C ILE A 24 -54.60 33.29 -16.46
N ARG A 25 -53.82 32.64 -17.36
CA ARG A 25 -53.76 31.28 -17.96
C ARG A 25 -52.31 30.94 -18.36
N LEU A 26 -51.92 29.67 -18.35
CA LEU A 26 -50.81 29.11 -19.15
C LEU A 26 -51.05 27.60 -19.30
N ASP A 27 -51.52 27.17 -20.48
CA ASP A 27 -51.76 25.76 -20.83
C ASP A 27 -50.63 25.26 -21.74
N GLY A 28 -50.12 24.03 -21.55
CA GLY A 28 -49.09 23.49 -22.47
C GLY A 28 -48.18 22.34 -22.02
N PHE A 29 -48.54 21.54 -21.01
CA PHE A 29 -47.79 20.31 -20.63
C PHE A 29 -48.76 19.13 -20.43
N PRO A 30 -48.56 17.98 -21.10
CA PRO A 30 -49.16 16.72 -20.68
C PRO A 30 -48.21 15.97 -19.75
N ALA A 31 -48.64 15.74 -18.51
CA ALA A 31 -47.91 14.91 -17.55
C ALA A 31 -48.27 13.43 -17.70
N TRP A 32 -47.27 12.55 -17.55
CA TRP A 32 -47.47 11.11 -17.36
C TRP A 32 -46.94 10.74 -15.98
N MET A 33 -47.84 10.58 -14.99
CA MET A 33 -47.67 9.75 -13.77
C MET A 33 -48.83 9.96 -12.76
N SER A 34 -49.85 9.10 -12.84
CA SER A 34 -50.61 8.58 -11.68
C SER A 34 -51.27 7.27 -12.12
N GLY A 35 -51.02 6.18 -11.39
CA GLY A 35 -51.25 4.81 -11.89
C GLY A 35 -52.53 4.13 -11.42
N ASP A 36 -52.90 3.06 -12.13
CA ASP A 36 -53.78 1.99 -11.63
C ASP A 36 -53.44 0.65 -12.37
N PRO A 37 -52.94 -0.40 -11.68
CA PRO A 37 -52.28 -1.55 -12.34
C PRO A 37 -53.23 -2.67 -12.82
N LYS A 38 -54.40 -2.36 -13.40
CA LYS A 38 -55.39 -3.37 -13.84
C LYS A 38 -55.97 -3.25 -15.26
N ARG A 39 -55.39 -2.43 -16.15
CA ARG A 39 -55.86 -2.28 -17.55
C ARG A 39 -54.86 -2.61 -18.66
N LEU A 40 -53.71 -3.21 -18.35
CA LEU A 40 -52.68 -3.54 -19.36
C LEU A 40 -52.86 -4.93 -20.02
N ALA A 41 -54.11 -5.40 -20.18
CA ALA A 41 -54.40 -6.80 -20.55
C ALA A 41 -55.52 -6.99 -21.59
N THR A 42 -55.75 -6.03 -22.51
CA THR A 42 -56.54 -6.27 -23.74
C THR A 42 -56.26 -5.20 -24.82
N ALA A 43 -55.25 -5.44 -25.66
CA ALA A 43 -55.05 -4.75 -26.94
C ALA A 43 -54.15 -5.59 -27.87
N ILE A 44 -54.65 -6.76 -28.30
CA ILE A 44 -54.02 -7.62 -29.30
C ILE A 44 -54.79 -7.44 -30.63
N ILE A 45 -54.12 -7.76 -31.76
CA ILE A 45 -54.63 -7.99 -33.14
C ILE A 45 -54.25 -6.87 -34.14
N PRO A 46 -53.58 -7.18 -35.28
CA PRO A 46 -52.74 -8.35 -35.57
C PRO A 46 -51.39 -8.04 -36.26
N ALA A 47 -50.52 -9.06 -36.31
CA ALA A 47 -49.33 -9.05 -37.16
C ALA A 47 -49.64 -9.51 -38.59
N GLN A 48 -48.94 -8.93 -39.59
CA GLN A 48 -48.72 -9.49 -40.92
C GLN A 48 -47.28 -9.17 -41.40
N PRO A 49 -46.73 -9.92 -42.38
CA PRO A 49 -45.44 -10.58 -42.14
C PRO A 49 -44.17 -9.82 -42.61
N TRP A 50 -43.19 -9.74 -41.70
CA TRP A 50 -41.83 -9.24 -41.94
C TRP A 50 -40.91 -10.25 -42.64
N GLN A 51 -41.34 -10.84 -43.76
CA GLN A 51 -40.49 -11.73 -44.58
C GLN A 51 -40.23 -11.23 -46.00
N SER A 52 -41.10 -10.39 -46.56
CA SER A 52 -40.96 -9.92 -47.95
C SER A 52 -39.89 -8.82 -48.10
N CYS A 53 -39.84 -7.87 -47.17
CA CYS A 53 -39.02 -6.66 -47.33
C CYS A 53 -37.51 -6.93 -47.23
N PHE A 54 -37.10 -7.84 -46.32
CA PHE A 54 -35.68 -8.16 -46.07
C PHE A 54 -35.01 -8.90 -47.23
N VAL A 55 -35.78 -9.68 -48.00
CA VAL A 55 -35.30 -10.39 -49.20
C VAL A 55 -35.19 -9.43 -50.41
N GLN A 56 -36.03 -8.40 -50.46
CA GLN A 56 -36.14 -7.49 -51.60
C GLN A 56 -35.07 -6.40 -51.59
N THR A 57 -34.71 -5.83 -50.42
CA THR A 57 -33.57 -4.91 -50.29
C THR A 57 -32.22 -5.61 -50.49
N SER A 58 -32.05 -6.83 -49.97
CA SER A 58 -30.83 -7.61 -50.21
C SER A 58 -30.64 -7.97 -51.70
N SER A 59 -31.73 -8.20 -52.45
CA SER A 59 -31.68 -8.49 -53.88
C SER A 59 -31.25 -7.29 -54.72
N ILE A 60 -31.60 -6.06 -54.30
CA ILE A 60 -31.26 -4.83 -55.02
C ILE A 60 -29.78 -4.47 -54.80
N LEU A 61 -29.30 -4.49 -53.55
CA LEU A 61 -27.89 -4.26 -53.22
C LEU A 61 -26.97 -5.29 -53.89
N LEU A 62 -27.34 -6.58 -53.90
CA LEU A 62 -26.53 -7.62 -54.54
C LEU A 62 -26.51 -7.52 -56.08
N LYS A 63 -27.58 -7.00 -56.70
CA LYS A 63 -27.63 -6.77 -58.16
C LYS A 63 -26.84 -5.54 -58.61
N ALA A 64 -26.76 -4.50 -57.78
CA ALA A 64 -25.88 -3.36 -58.05
C ALA A 64 -24.39 -3.76 -58.05
N VAL A 65 -23.99 -4.66 -57.15
CA VAL A 65 -22.60 -5.12 -57.00
C VAL A 65 -22.17 -6.14 -58.08
N LEU A 66 -23.11 -6.81 -58.76
CA LEU A 66 -22.81 -7.92 -59.69
C LEU A 66 -22.85 -7.59 -61.19
N ASN A 67 -23.23 -6.37 -61.59
CA ASN A 67 -23.31 -6.05 -63.03
C ASN A 67 -21.99 -5.47 -63.58
N ARG A 68 -21.42 -6.18 -64.56
CA ARG A 68 -20.02 -6.08 -65.00
C ARG A 68 -19.64 -4.75 -65.67
N GLN A 69 -18.42 -4.26 -65.42
CA GLN A 69 -17.41 -4.16 -66.50
C GLN A 69 -15.91 -3.96 -66.16
N ILE A 70 -15.41 -4.26 -64.95
CA ILE A 70 -13.94 -4.32 -64.68
C ILE A 70 -13.55 -5.67 -64.09
N ARG A 71 -12.45 -6.27 -64.57
CA ARG A 71 -11.90 -7.55 -64.05
C ARG A 71 -11.18 -7.30 -62.71
N PRO A 72 -11.57 -7.96 -61.60
CA PRO A 72 -10.80 -7.89 -60.36
C PRO A 72 -9.60 -8.84 -60.41
N PHE A 73 -8.40 -8.30 -60.26
CA PHE A 73 -7.22 -9.07 -59.85
C PHE A 73 -7.05 -8.86 -58.34
N VAL A 74 -6.72 -9.93 -57.60
CA VAL A 74 -6.41 -9.92 -56.15
C VAL A 74 -7.59 -9.58 -55.20
N LEU A 75 -8.53 -10.52 -54.99
CA LEU A 75 -9.19 -10.66 -53.67
C LEU A 75 -9.87 -12.04 -53.40
N PHE A 76 -9.25 -13.18 -53.73
CA PHE A 76 -9.81 -14.50 -53.35
C PHE A 76 -8.74 -15.59 -53.22
N CYS A 77 -8.03 -15.65 -52.07
CA CYS A 77 -7.14 -16.78 -51.71
C CYS A 77 -6.79 -16.83 -50.20
N PHE A 78 -7.77 -16.68 -49.30
CA PHE A 78 -7.58 -16.95 -47.86
C PHE A 78 -8.83 -17.54 -47.18
N TRP A 79 -9.38 -18.62 -47.74
CA TRP A 79 -10.31 -19.48 -47.01
C TRP A 79 -10.34 -20.93 -47.53
N ARG A 80 -9.31 -21.71 -47.16
CA ARG A 80 -9.42 -23.16 -47.10
C ARG A 80 -8.38 -23.75 -46.16
N SER A 81 -8.84 -24.51 -45.18
CA SER A 81 -7.99 -25.37 -44.36
C SER A 81 -7.60 -26.59 -45.17
N ASP A 82 -6.30 -26.82 -45.38
CA ASP A 82 -5.60 -28.10 -45.12
C ASP A 82 -4.13 -28.03 -45.58
N PRO A 83 -3.22 -28.86 -45.02
CA PRO A 83 -1.78 -28.57 -45.04
C PRO A 83 -0.99 -29.45 -46.01
N PHE A 84 -0.32 -28.86 -47.02
CA PHE A 84 0.73 -29.55 -47.79
C PHE A 84 1.82 -28.59 -48.30
N PHE A 85 3.05 -29.13 -48.30
CA PHE A 85 4.30 -28.58 -48.88
C PHE A 85 4.89 -27.28 -48.32
N CYS A 86 5.87 -27.48 -47.43
CA CYS A 86 7.01 -26.60 -47.25
C CYS A 86 8.22 -27.19 -48.01
N HIS A 87 8.97 -26.40 -48.78
CA HIS A 87 10.34 -26.77 -49.18
C HIS A 87 11.17 -25.56 -49.66
N SER A 88 12.42 -25.48 -49.17
CA SER A 88 13.52 -24.61 -49.65
C SER A 88 13.35 -23.08 -49.41
N LEU A 89 14.28 -22.33 -48.81
CA LEU A 89 15.65 -22.61 -48.34
C LEU A 89 15.94 -21.88 -47.00
N VAL A 90 16.56 -22.57 -46.03
CA VAL A 90 17.73 -22.09 -45.26
C VAL A 90 18.56 -23.33 -44.88
N ALA A 91 19.86 -23.32 -45.16
CA ALA A 91 20.74 -24.45 -44.88
C ALA A 91 21.85 -24.06 -43.89
N CYS A 92 22.17 -24.99 -42.97
CA CYS A 92 23.33 -25.01 -42.07
C CYS A 92 23.41 -23.87 -41.02
N THR A 93 23.73 -24.11 -39.75
CA THR A 93 24.64 -25.14 -39.19
C THR A 93 24.13 -25.81 -37.92
N ALA A 94 24.37 -27.13 -37.78
CA ALA A 94 24.31 -27.87 -36.52
C ALA A 94 25.47 -28.90 -36.47
N PRO A 95 26.00 -29.18 -35.27
CA PRO A 95 25.85 -30.49 -34.61
C PRO A 95 25.60 -30.33 -33.08
N ARG A 96 25.33 -31.33 -32.21
CA ARG A 96 24.82 -32.73 -32.17
C ARG A 96 24.77 -33.12 -30.64
N PRO A 97 24.23 -34.28 -30.20
CA PRO A 97 23.02 -35.03 -30.61
C PRO A 97 22.22 -35.66 -29.42
N CYS A 98 21.07 -36.29 -29.73
CA CYS A 98 20.45 -37.44 -29.00
C CYS A 98 19.99 -37.22 -27.53
N LYS A 99 18.87 -37.78 -27.03
CA LYS A 99 17.92 -38.86 -27.42
C LYS A 99 16.56 -38.51 -26.77
N GLU A 100 15.38 -38.96 -27.17
CA GLU A 100 14.90 -39.83 -28.26
C GLU A 100 13.43 -39.45 -28.60
N MET A 101 12.64 -40.28 -29.30
CA MET A 101 11.20 -40.06 -29.54
C MET A 101 10.44 -41.40 -29.57
N ALA A 102 9.27 -41.47 -28.91
CA ALA A 102 8.33 -42.58 -29.03
C ALA A 102 6.89 -42.05 -29.11
N ILE A 103 6.08 -42.69 -29.95
CA ILE A 103 4.70 -42.32 -30.29
C ILE A 103 3.78 -43.43 -29.77
N PHE A 104 2.73 -43.13 -28.99
CA PHE A 104 1.32 -43.47 -29.31
C PHE A 104 0.31 -43.16 -28.19
N THR A 105 -0.96 -43.11 -28.62
CA THR A 105 -2.23 -43.30 -27.90
C THR A 105 -2.72 -42.25 -26.91
N ASP A 106 -3.91 -41.74 -27.26
CA ASP A 106 -4.87 -41.05 -26.41
C ASP A 106 -5.48 -42.01 -25.38
N SER A 107 -5.25 -41.75 -24.10
CA SER A 107 -6.11 -42.23 -23.00
C SER A 107 -5.91 -41.37 -21.75
N LYS A 108 -6.95 -40.67 -21.32
CA LYS A 108 -6.95 -39.94 -20.03
C LYS A 108 -6.84 -40.93 -18.85
N PRO A 109 -5.84 -40.82 -17.95
CA PRO A 109 -5.94 -41.47 -16.66
C PRO A 109 -6.89 -40.68 -15.76
N ARG A 110 -7.95 -41.32 -15.25
CA ARG A 110 -8.58 -40.89 -14.00
C ARG A 110 -7.63 -41.26 -12.88
N VAL A 111 -6.96 -40.29 -12.29
CA VAL A 111 -6.24 -40.49 -11.03
C VAL A 111 -7.24 -40.31 -9.89
N SER A 112 -7.53 -41.39 -9.18
CA SER A 112 -8.10 -41.33 -7.83
C SER A 112 -7.05 -40.75 -6.90
N VAL A 113 -7.33 -39.59 -6.31
CA VAL A 113 -6.44 -39.00 -5.30
C VAL A 113 -6.69 -39.71 -3.99
N GLU A 114 -5.74 -40.54 -3.56
CA GLU A 114 -5.65 -40.92 -2.14
C GLU A 114 -5.14 -39.71 -1.34
N GLU A 115 -5.76 -39.49 -0.20
CA GLU A 115 -5.62 -38.27 0.59
C GLU A 115 -4.41 -38.36 1.52
N TYR A 116 -3.28 -37.80 1.09
CA TYR A 116 -2.14 -37.46 1.96
C TYR A 116 -2.00 -35.94 2.04
N ASP A 117 -2.33 -35.38 3.20
CA ASP A 117 -2.53 -33.93 3.39
C ASP A 117 -1.20 -33.17 3.54
N VAL A 118 -0.72 -32.61 2.42
CA VAL A 118 0.55 -31.88 2.33
C VAL A 118 0.32 -30.38 2.09
N GLY A 119 0.74 -29.55 3.06
CA GLY A 119 1.10 -28.13 2.93
C GLY A 119 0.32 -27.24 1.94
N SER A 120 -0.79 -26.65 2.37
CA SER A 120 -1.71 -25.87 1.52
C SER A 120 -1.40 -24.37 1.30
N SER A 121 -0.23 -23.86 1.71
CA SER A 121 0.14 -22.43 1.56
C SER A 121 1.25 -22.14 0.54
N SER A 122 2.17 -23.08 0.30
CA SER A 122 3.03 -23.05 -0.90
C SER A 122 2.18 -23.28 -2.16
N SER A 123 1.21 -24.19 -2.08
CA SER A 123 0.35 -24.55 -3.21
C SER A 123 -0.44 -23.37 -3.78
N SER A 124 -0.79 -22.33 -3.00
CA SER A 124 -1.54 -21.18 -3.52
C SER A 124 -0.67 -20.18 -4.28
N GLN A 125 0.55 -19.87 -3.79
CA GLN A 125 1.49 -19.02 -4.53
C GLN A 125 2.09 -19.74 -5.74
N ASP A 126 2.36 -21.04 -5.63
CA ASP A 126 2.81 -21.83 -6.76
C ASP A 126 1.67 -22.08 -7.75
N ALA A 127 0.40 -22.25 -7.32
CA ALA A 127 -0.75 -22.27 -8.22
C ALA A 127 -1.01 -20.92 -8.89
N GLU A 128 -0.82 -19.79 -8.20
CA GLU A 128 -0.98 -18.46 -8.81
C GLU A 128 0.15 -18.17 -9.82
N ARG A 129 1.39 -18.57 -9.52
CA ARG A 129 2.51 -18.54 -10.48
C ARG A 129 2.31 -19.51 -11.65
N MET A 130 1.80 -20.72 -11.42
CA MET A 130 1.43 -21.66 -12.48
C MET A 130 0.26 -21.13 -13.31
N GLN A 131 -0.74 -20.48 -12.71
CA GLN A 131 -1.87 -19.88 -13.42
C GLN A 131 -1.40 -18.72 -14.30
N VAL A 132 -0.54 -17.84 -13.79
CA VAL A 132 0.05 -16.75 -14.58
C VAL A 132 0.93 -17.30 -15.71
N GLY A 133 1.75 -18.33 -15.43
CA GLY A 133 2.58 -19.00 -16.43
C GLY A 133 1.75 -19.70 -17.53
N ALA A 134 0.69 -20.41 -17.15
CA ALA A 134 -0.26 -21.04 -18.07
C ALA A 134 -1.01 -20.02 -18.94
N LEU A 135 -1.26 -18.81 -18.40
CA LEU A 135 -1.81 -17.67 -19.14
C LEU A 135 -0.75 -16.84 -19.88
N GLY A 136 0.51 -17.28 -19.96
CA GLY A 136 1.57 -16.67 -20.78
C GLY A 136 2.38 -15.54 -20.12
N GLY A 137 2.14 -15.26 -18.84
CA GLY A 137 2.91 -14.28 -18.06
C GLY A 137 4.26 -14.81 -17.56
N ILE A 138 5.13 -13.90 -17.14
CA ILE A 138 6.39 -14.23 -16.46
C ILE A 138 6.28 -14.05 -14.93
N GLY A 139 7.24 -14.57 -14.16
CA GLY A 139 7.22 -14.48 -12.70
C GLY A 139 7.12 -13.06 -12.12
N HIS A 140 7.59 -12.04 -12.85
CA HIS A 140 7.37 -10.63 -12.50
C HIS A 140 5.92 -10.18 -12.69
N ASP A 141 5.25 -10.58 -13.79
CA ASP A 141 3.84 -10.28 -14.00
C ASP A 141 3.00 -10.85 -12.85
N ALA A 142 3.32 -12.06 -12.37
CA ALA A 142 2.69 -12.66 -11.19
C ALA A 142 2.92 -11.85 -9.92
N SER A 143 4.15 -11.38 -9.70
CA SER A 143 4.49 -10.54 -8.53
C SER A 143 3.81 -9.18 -8.55
N ASP A 144 3.67 -8.55 -9.72
CA ASP A 144 2.97 -7.28 -9.89
C ASP A 144 1.47 -7.47 -9.61
N MET A 145 0.84 -8.50 -10.18
CA MET A 145 -0.58 -8.83 -9.96
C MET A 145 -0.88 -9.15 -8.48
N HIS A 146 -0.04 -9.98 -7.84
CA HIS A 146 -0.19 -10.34 -6.42
C HIS A 146 -0.07 -9.11 -5.51
N ARG A 147 0.90 -8.21 -5.77
CA ARG A 147 1.06 -6.95 -5.01
C ARG A 147 -0.20 -6.07 -5.09
N MET A 148 -0.86 -6.04 -6.24
CA MET A 148 -2.07 -5.26 -6.47
C MET A 148 -3.35 -5.99 -6.02
N GLY A 149 -3.23 -7.20 -5.44
CA GLY A 149 -4.37 -8.01 -5.01
C GLY A 149 -5.26 -8.49 -6.16
N LYS A 150 -4.71 -8.59 -7.38
CA LYS A 150 -5.45 -8.95 -8.60
C LYS A 150 -5.11 -10.39 -9.02
N ARG A 151 -6.13 -11.21 -9.26
CA ARG A 151 -5.96 -12.51 -9.92
C ARG A 151 -5.79 -12.31 -11.43
N GLN A 152 -4.87 -13.06 -12.04
CA GLN A 152 -4.72 -13.10 -13.50
C GLN A 152 -5.85 -13.94 -14.13
N GLU A 153 -6.75 -13.29 -14.86
CA GLU A 153 -7.86 -13.94 -15.58
C GLU A 153 -7.69 -13.93 -17.10
N LEU A 154 -7.15 -12.84 -17.65
CA LEU A 154 -6.92 -12.69 -19.09
C LEU A 154 -5.61 -13.37 -19.51
N ARG A 155 -5.49 -13.71 -20.80
CA ARG A 155 -4.30 -14.37 -21.35
C ARG A 155 -3.31 -13.33 -21.91
N ARG A 156 -2.03 -13.43 -21.51
CA ARG A 156 -0.96 -12.53 -21.96
C ARG A 156 -0.46 -12.96 -23.35
N ASN A 157 -0.99 -12.28 -24.37
CA ASN A 157 -0.73 -12.54 -25.79
C ASN A 157 -0.01 -11.37 -26.51
N PHE A 158 0.02 -10.16 -25.94
CA PHE A 158 0.69 -8.99 -26.53
C PHE A 158 2.18 -8.91 -26.15
N GLY A 159 3.03 -8.68 -27.15
CA GLY A 159 4.42 -8.24 -27.00
C GLY A 159 4.60 -6.76 -27.39
N LEU A 160 5.85 -6.28 -27.36
CA LEU A 160 6.15 -4.85 -27.60
C LEU A 160 5.68 -4.33 -28.97
N VAL A 161 5.92 -5.07 -30.05
CA VAL A 161 5.56 -4.62 -31.40
C VAL A 161 4.05 -4.61 -31.61
N SER A 162 3.33 -5.65 -31.18
CA SER A 162 1.86 -5.68 -31.23
C SER A 162 1.23 -4.62 -30.33
N MET A 163 1.83 -4.31 -29.18
CA MET A 163 1.32 -3.30 -28.25
C MET A 163 1.59 -1.87 -28.76
N MET A 164 2.73 -1.64 -29.39
CA MET A 164 3.01 -0.39 -30.11
C MET A 164 2.07 -0.25 -31.31
N GLY A 165 1.80 -1.34 -32.05
CA GLY A 165 0.79 -1.40 -33.10
C GLY A 165 -0.57 -0.95 -32.58
N PHE A 166 -1.07 -1.58 -31.52
CA PHE A 166 -2.32 -1.21 -30.85
C PHE A 166 -2.39 0.28 -30.48
N VAL A 167 -1.34 0.83 -29.85
CA VAL A 167 -1.30 2.25 -29.45
C VAL A 167 -1.29 3.20 -30.67
N VAL A 168 -0.61 2.83 -31.76
CA VAL A 168 -0.54 3.63 -32.99
C VAL A 168 -1.86 3.54 -33.78
N VAL A 169 -2.40 2.33 -33.93
CA VAL A 169 -3.65 2.06 -34.64
C VAL A 169 -4.86 2.65 -33.91
N LEU A 170 -4.91 2.57 -32.58
CA LEU A 170 -5.94 3.26 -31.79
C LEU A 170 -5.92 4.77 -32.02
N GLN A 171 -4.73 5.38 -32.08
CA GLN A 171 -4.57 6.81 -32.40
C GLN A 171 -4.65 7.15 -33.89
N LEU A 172 -4.75 6.17 -34.80
CA LEU A 172 -4.91 6.40 -36.24
C LEU A 172 -6.24 7.10 -36.53
N LEU A 173 -7.29 6.63 -35.84
CA LEU A 173 -8.62 7.25 -35.69
C LEU A 173 -8.51 8.76 -35.51
N CYS A 174 -7.51 9.20 -34.74
CA CYS A 174 -7.29 10.56 -34.31
C CYS A 174 -6.34 11.33 -35.26
N LEU A 175 -5.24 10.72 -35.74
CA LEU A 175 -4.15 11.43 -36.43
C LEU A 175 -4.22 11.47 -37.96
N VAL A 176 -4.81 10.47 -38.62
CA VAL A 176 -4.95 10.45 -40.09
C VAL A 176 -6.40 10.74 -40.50
N THR A 177 -7.36 10.37 -39.67
CA THR A 177 -8.78 10.45 -39.97
C THR A 177 -9.54 11.46 -39.11
N GLY A 178 -9.13 11.68 -37.87
CA GLY A 178 -9.76 12.59 -36.91
C GLY A 178 -9.92 14.04 -37.41
N PRO A 179 -9.04 14.58 -38.27
CA PRO A 179 -9.27 15.89 -38.89
C PRO A 179 -9.98 15.83 -40.25
N LEU A 180 -10.07 14.67 -40.91
CA LEU A 180 -10.30 14.59 -42.36
C LEU A 180 -11.50 13.70 -42.79
N VAL A 181 -12.12 12.96 -41.86
CA VAL A 181 -12.95 11.76 -42.16
C VAL A 181 -14.29 11.69 -41.37
N THR A 182 -14.72 12.76 -40.72
CA THR A 182 -16.12 12.86 -40.26
C THR A 182 -16.73 14.19 -40.64
N ASP A 183 -18.05 14.22 -40.76
CA ASP A 183 -18.83 15.45 -40.78
C ASP A 183 -18.63 16.27 -39.47
N ALA A 184 -18.39 15.58 -38.35
CA ALA A 184 -17.90 16.20 -37.12
C ALA A 184 -16.46 16.75 -37.21
N ALA A 185 -15.61 16.19 -38.06
CA ALA A 185 -14.22 16.62 -38.31
C ALA A 185 -14.11 17.66 -39.42
N VAL A 186 -15.08 17.73 -40.35
CA VAL A 186 -15.38 18.97 -41.05
C VAL A 186 -15.58 20.01 -39.96
N ARG A 187 -16.53 19.82 -39.02
CA ARG A 187 -16.71 20.76 -37.90
C ARG A 187 -15.43 20.98 -37.08
N TYR A 188 -14.65 19.97 -36.67
CA TYR A 188 -13.47 20.16 -35.81
C TYR A 188 -12.23 20.72 -36.52
N THR A 189 -11.90 20.30 -37.74
CA THR A 189 -10.82 20.92 -38.53
C THR A 189 -11.21 22.28 -39.03
N TYR A 190 -12.49 22.47 -39.38
CA TYR A 190 -13.06 23.80 -39.54
C TYR A 190 -12.92 24.59 -38.24
N TYR A 191 -13.21 24.08 -37.04
CA TYR A 191 -13.00 24.81 -35.76
C TYR A 191 -11.58 25.40 -35.67
N GLY A 192 -10.54 24.59 -35.94
CA GLY A 192 -9.14 25.05 -35.95
C GLY A 192 -8.78 25.98 -37.11
N LEU A 193 -9.30 25.71 -38.31
CA LEU A 193 -9.09 26.52 -39.52
C LEU A 193 -9.88 27.85 -39.49
N TYR A 194 -10.99 27.87 -38.75
CA TYR A 194 -11.94 28.96 -38.59
C TYR A 194 -11.51 29.90 -37.46
N ASN A 195 -11.06 29.30 -36.35
CA ASN A 195 -10.50 29.99 -35.19
C ASN A 195 -8.99 29.73 -35.07
N GLY A 196 -8.21 30.02 -36.12
CA GLY A 196 -6.76 29.85 -36.07
C GLY A 196 -6.09 29.87 -37.44
N GLY A 197 -6.74 29.26 -38.44
CA GLY A 197 -6.26 29.26 -39.82
C GLY A 197 -5.20 28.19 -40.08
N PRO A 198 -4.66 28.10 -41.30
CA PRO A 198 -3.63 27.11 -41.63
C PRO A 198 -2.43 27.18 -40.68
N ALA A 199 -2.01 28.39 -40.31
CA ALA A 199 -0.91 28.59 -39.37
C ALA A 199 -1.28 28.12 -37.95
N GLY A 200 -2.49 28.44 -37.49
CA GLY A 200 -2.98 28.01 -36.18
C GLY A 200 -3.08 26.50 -36.05
N VAL A 201 -3.64 25.80 -37.04
CA VAL A 201 -3.75 24.33 -37.01
C VAL A 201 -2.37 23.67 -36.96
N VAL A 202 -1.43 24.11 -37.81
CA VAL A 202 -0.06 23.54 -37.83
C VAL A 202 0.70 23.84 -36.52
N CYS A 203 0.67 25.07 -36.04
CA CYS A 203 1.35 25.44 -34.79
C CYS A 203 0.75 24.73 -33.57
N MET A 204 -0.58 24.70 -33.44
CA MET A 204 -1.26 24.06 -32.31
C MET A 204 -1.14 22.52 -32.36
N MET A 205 -1.03 21.91 -33.55
CA MET A 205 -0.70 20.49 -33.69
C MET A 205 0.66 20.15 -33.08
N ILE A 206 1.71 20.90 -33.44
CA ILE A 206 3.07 20.68 -32.93
C ILE A 206 3.14 20.93 -31.41
N ILE A 207 2.52 22.02 -30.94
CA ILE A 207 2.44 22.34 -29.51
C ILE A 207 1.72 21.22 -28.74
N THR A 208 0.56 20.76 -29.23
CA THR A 208 -0.21 19.69 -28.59
C THR A 208 0.58 18.40 -28.55
N TRP A 209 1.27 18.01 -29.64
CA TRP A 209 2.12 16.83 -29.66
C TRP A 209 3.20 16.86 -28.57
N LEU A 210 3.92 17.98 -28.43
CA LEU A 210 4.98 18.14 -27.41
C LEU A 210 4.44 18.04 -25.98
N PHE A 211 3.26 18.61 -25.69
CA PHE A 211 2.65 18.48 -24.37
C PHE A 211 2.00 17.11 -24.13
N VAL A 212 1.46 16.45 -25.17
CA VAL A 212 0.96 15.06 -25.06
C VAL A 212 2.11 14.10 -24.82
N MET A 213 3.30 14.33 -25.40
CA MET A 213 4.49 13.57 -25.02
C MET A 213 4.79 13.68 -23.51
N ALA A 214 4.59 14.84 -22.88
CA ALA A 214 4.71 14.98 -21.43
C ALA A 214 3.60 14.23 -20.67
N ILE A 215 2.34 14.36 -21.09
CA ILE A 215 1.20 13.62 -20.52
C ILE A 215 1.46 12.11 -20.56
N VAL A 216 1.76 11.58 -21.74
CA VAL A 216 1.98 10.15 -21.99
C VAL A 216 3.19 9.64 -21.26
N ALA A 217 4.25 10.44 -21.12
CA ALA A 217 5.39 10.11 -20.29
C ALA A 217 5.00 9.98 -18.79
N SER A 218 4.13 10.86 -18.27
CA SER A 218 3.57 10.70 -16.91
C SER A 218 2.68 9.45 -16.78
N LEU A 219 1.81 9.17 -17.77
CA LEU A 219 0.96 7.97 -17.79
C LEU A 219 1.81 6.68 -17.88
N ALA A 220 2.88 6.69 -18.67
CA ALA A 220 3.82 5.57 -18.82
C ALA A 220 4.59 5.26 -17.53
N GLU A 221 4.95 6.28 -16.72
CA GLU A 221 5.53 6.06 -15.40
C GLU A 221 4.53 5.38 -14.45
N MET A 222 3.25 5.76 -14.50
CA MET A 222 2.18 5.13 -13.71
C MET A 222 1.88 3.69 -14.18
N ALA A 223 1.82 3.46 -15.49
CA ALA A 223 1.70 2.12 -16.06
C ALA A 223 2.87 1.20 -15.68
N SER A 224 4.08 1.74 -15.48
CA SER A 224 5.23 0.97 -14.97
C SER A 224 5.14 0.67 -13.47
N MET A 225 4.49 1.55 -12.69
CA MET A 225 4.24 1.36 -11.25
C MET A 225 3.07 0.42 -10.95
N ALA A 226 2.04 0.40 -11.78
CA ALA A 226 0.82 -0.40 -11.59
C ALA A 226 0.21 -0.80 -12.94
N PRO A 227 0.71 -1.89 -13.56
CA PRO A 227 0.25 -2.38 -14.86
C PRO A 227 -1.05 -3.20 -14.74
N THR A 228 -2.20 -2.53 -14.57
CA THR A 228 -3.53 -3.18 -14.56
C THR A 228 -4.43 -2.63 -15.65
N ALA A 229 -5.45 -3.42 -16.04
CA ALA A 229 -6.48 -2.96 -16.98
C ALA A 229 -7.28 -1.76 -16.47
N GLY A 230 -7.27 -1.49 -15.15
CA GLY A 230 -8.01 -0.37 -14.54
C GLY A 230 -7.37 1.02 -14.73
N GLY A 231 -6.14 1.10 -15.27
CA GLY A 231 -5.50 2.36 -15.65
C GLY A 231 -5.66 3.49 -14.63
N GLN A 232 -6.27 4.60 -15.07
CA GLN A 232 -6.41 5.86 -14.33
C GLN A 232 -7.04 5.69 -12.93
N TYR A 233 -8.16 4.98 -12.79
CA TYR A 233 -8.80 4.88 -11.48
C TYR A 233 -7.94 4.08 -10.52
N HIS A 234 -7.30 3.02 -11.00
CA HIS A 234 -6.40 2.21 -10.20
C HIS A 234 -5.16 3.03 -9.78
N TRP A 235 -4.58 3.83 -10.67
CA TRP A 235 -3.51 4.77 -10.34
C TRP A 235 -3.94 5.81 -9.31
N VAL A 236 -5.13 6.39 -9.44
CA VAL A 236 -5.69 7.31 -8.43
C VAL A 236 -5.87 6.60 -7.09
N SER A 237 -6.34 5.35 -7.07
CA SER A 237 -6.42 4.56 -5.83
C SER A 237 -5.05 4.30 -5.18
N GLU A 238 -3.97 4.20 -5.96
CA GLU A 238 -2.61 3.92 -5.46
C GLU A 238 -1.85 5.20 -5.03
N PHE A 239 -2.21 6.36 -5.61
CA PHE A 239 -1.48 7.62 -5.44
C PHE A 239 -2.23 8.73 -4.70
N ALA A 240 -3.55 8.66 -4.56
CA ALA A 240 -4.34 9.68 -3.85
C ALA A 240 -4.12 9.66 -2.31
N PRO A 241 -4.39 10.78 -1.62
CA PRO A 241 -4.39 10.82 -0.15
C PRO A 241 -5.45 9.87 0.45
N PRO A 242 -5.18 9.20 1.60
CA PRO A 242 -6.09 8.21 2.18
C PRO A 242 -7.53 8.69 2.43
N SER A 243 -7.73 9.98 2.73
CA SER A 243 -9.04 10.58 2.96
C SER A 243 -9.89 10.77 1.68
N LEU A 244 -9.27 10.80 0.50
CA LEU A 244 -9.92 11.03 -0.79
C LEU A 244 -9.80 9.83 -1.75
N GLN A 245 -9.01 8.82 -1.39
CA GLN A 245 -8.64 7.66 -2.21
C GLN A 245 -9.84 6.98 -2.87
N LYS A 246 -10.84 6.58 -2.08
CA LYS A 246 -12.06 5.90 -2.58
C LYS A 246 -12.89 6.79 -3.49
N ALA A 247 -13.24 7.99 -3.03
CA ALA A 247 -14.10 8.91 -3.75
C ALA A 247 -13.49 9.38 -5.08
N LEU A 248 -12.21 9.80 -5.09
CA LEU A 248 -11.52 10.19 -6.32
C LEU A 248 -11.36 9.02 -7.28
N SER A 249 -10.99 7.83 -6.79
CA SER A 249 -10.90 6.63 -7.63
C SER A 249 -12.24 6.30 -8.28
N TYR A 250 -13.35 6.35 -7.53
CA TYR A 250 -14.67 6.04 -8.08
C TYR A 250 -15.10 7.04 -9.15
N VAL A 251 -15.00 8.35 -8.89
CA VAL A 251 -15.37 9.40 -9.85
C VAL A 251 -14.49 9.33 -11.11
N VAL A 252 -13.19 9.06 -10.98
CA VAL A 252 -12.28 8.87 -12.12
C VAL A 252 -12.59 7.57 -12.89
N GLY A 253 -13.01 6.51 -12.19
CA GLY A 253 -13.47 5.26 -12.81
C GLY A 253 -14.72 5.47 -13.67
N CYS A 254 -15.74 6.13 -13.12
CA CYS A 254 -16.94 6.52 -13.87
C CYS A 254 -16.63 7.45 -15.05
N ALA A 255 -15.79 8.46 -14.87
CA ALA A 255 -15.39 9.37 -15.94
C ALA A 255 -14.65 8.64 -17.07
N SER A 256 -13.67 7.79 -16.74
CA SER A 256 -12.94 6.99 -17.73
C SER A 256 -13.86 5.97 -18.44
N ALA A 257 -14.73 5.28 -17.70
CA ALA A 257 -15.72 4.36 -18.27
C ALA A 257 -16.67 5.05 -19.27
N ILE A 258 -17.17 6.24 -18.92
CA ILE A 258 -18.02 7.05 -19.82
C ILE A 258 -17.22 7.57 -21.01
N GLY A 259 -15.97 7.99 -20.79
CA GLY A 259 -15.04 8.39 -21.85
C GLY A 259 -14.86 7.32 -22.91
N TRP A 260 -14.49 6.11 -22.48
CA TRP A 260 -14.25 4.98 -23.38
C TRP A 260 -15.52 4.40 -24.01
N ILE A 261 -16.68 4.42 -23.33
CA ILE A 261 -17.92 3.87 -23.91
C ILE A 261 -18.54 4.80 -24.95
N THR A 262 -18.39 6.13 -24.80
CA THR A 262 -18.87 7.12 -25.78
C THR A 262 -17.95 7.24 -27.00
N ALA A 263 -16.70 6.79 -26.91
CA ALA A 263 -15.79 6.68 -28.05
C ALA A 263 -16.21 5.60 -29.08
N ILE A 264 -16.86 4.51 -28.66
CA ILE A 264 -17.30 3.43 -29.55
C ILE A 264 -18.31 3.91 -30.62
N PRO A 265 -19.45 4.57 -30.27
CA PRO A 265 -20.37 5.09 -31.27
C PRO A 265 -19.75 6.23 -32.10
N ALA A 266 -18.79 7.00 -31.57
CA ALA A 266 -18.04 7.97 -32.37
C ALA A 266 -17.26 7.31 -33.52
N CYS A 267 -16.60 6.18 -33.25
CA CYS A 267 -15.93 5.40 -34.28
C CYS A 267 -16.91 4.81 -35.31
N ALA A 268 -18.07 4.31 -34.84
CA ALA A 268 -19.12 3.81 -35.72
C ALA A 268 -19.68 4.91 -36.64
N GLN A 269 -19.87 6.13 -36.11
CA GLN A 269 -20.28 7.29 -36.90
C GLN A 269 -19.24 7.59 -37.97
N MET A 270 -17.94 7.56 -37.62
CA MET A 270 -16.88 7.84 -38.59
C MET A 270 -16.83 6.84 -39.75
N LEU A 271 -16.95 5.55 -39.46
CA LEU A 271 -17.03 4.51 -40.50
C LEU A 271 -18.22 4.75 -41.43
N SER A 272 -19.38 5.07 -40.86
CA SER A 272 -20.62 5.30 -41.61
C SER A 272 -20.52 6.54 -42.50
N SER A 273 -20.00 7.64 -41.96
CA SER A 273 -19.81 8.91 -42.69
C SER A 273 -18.80 8.76 -43.83
N LEU A 274 -17.70 8.03 -43.63
CA LEU A 274 -16.72 7.76 -44.69
C LEU A 274 -17.33 6.94 -45.83
N VAL A 275 -18.07 5.86 -45.51
CA VAL A 275 -18.72 5.01 -46.52
C VAL A 275 -19.82 5.76 -47.28
N ILE A 276 -20.64 6.57 -46.60
CA ILE A 276 -21.63 7.42 -47.27
C ILE A 276 -20.92 8.45 -48.16
N GLY A 277 -19.83 9.07 -47.70
CA GLY A 277 -19.04 10.02 -48.49
C GLY A 277 -18.50 9.41 -49.79
N MET A 278 -18.00 8.17 -49.74
CA MET A 278 -17.54 7.39 -50.92
C MET A 278 -18.68 7.11 -51.91
N VAL A 279 -19.85 6.69 -51.41
CA VAL A 279 -21.05 6.48 -52.24
C VAL A 279 -21.49 7.79 -52.91
N LEU A 280 -21.52 8.90 -52.19
CA LEU A 280 -21.89 10.21 -52.72
C LEU A 280 -20.86 10.79 -53.69
N GLN A 281 -19.57 10.47 -53.52
CA GLN A 281 -18.51 10.85 -54.47
C GLN A 281 -18.68 10.14 -55.82
N THR A 282 -19.14 8.88 -55.80
CA THR A 282 -19.37 8.07 -57.00
C THR A 282 -20.74 8.33 -57.64
N HIS A 283 -21.76 8.61 -56.83
CA HIS A 283 -23.14 8.84 -57.23
C HIS A 283 -23.74 10.10 -56.56
N PRO A 284 -23.37 11.31 -57.03
CA PRO A 284 -23.86 12.58 -56.44
C PRO A 284 -25.38 12.75 -56.56
N ASP A 285 -26.00 12.10 -57.54
CA ASP A 285 -27.45 12.05 -57.74
C ASP A 285 -28.21 11.39 -56.59
N LEU A 286 -27.55 10.52 -55.82
CA LEU A 286 -28.15 9.85 -54.65
C LEU A 286 -28.13 10.71 -53.37
N TYR A 287 -27.64 11.95 -53.39
CA TYR A 287 -27.58 12.82 -52.22
C TYR A 287 -28.92 12.98 -51.50
N SER A 288 -29.99 13.24 -52.26
CA SER A 288 -31.36 13.37 -51.73
C SER A 288 -31.96 12.05 -51.22
N THR A 289 -31.32 10.92 -51.51
CA THR A 289 -31.80 9.57 -51.19
C THR A 289 -30.98 8.88 -50.09
N ILE A 290 -29.70 9.20 -49.93
CA ILE A 290 -28.76 8.49 -49.03
C ILE A 290 -28.12 9.42 -47.98
N GLY A 291 -28.27 10.74 -48.10
CA GLY A 291 -27.70 11.71 -47.15
C GLY A 291 -28.42 11.86 -45.80
N GLU A 292 -29.57 11.23 -45.60
CA GLU A 292 -30.37 11.41 -44.37
C GLU A 292 -29.79 10.67 -43.16
N LEU A 293 -29.96 11.25 -41.96
CA LEU A 293 -29.38 10.76 -40.69
C LEU A 293 -29.65 9.27 -40.41
N TRP A 294 -30.82 8.75 -40.77
CA TRP A 294 -31.18 7.35 -40.51
C TRP A 294 -30.34 6.34 -41.30
N HIS A 295 -29.83 6.70 -42.49
CA HIS A 295 -28.88 5.87 -43.24
C HIS A 295 -27.57 5.72 -42.47
N THR A 296 -27.04 6.85 -41.99
CA THR A 296 -25.86 6.89 -41.11
C THR A 296 -26.10 6.03 -39.88
N THR A 297 -27.25 6.16 -39.21
CA THR A 297 -27.58 5.39 -38.00
C THR A 297 -27.64 3.87 -38.26
N ILE A 298 -28.19 3.41 -39.38
CA ILE A 298 -28.23 1.97 -39.71
C ILE A 298 -26.82 1.43 -40.00
N LEU A 299 -25.98 2.19 -40.73
CA LEU A 299 -24.57 1.82 -40.92
C LEU A 299 -23.79 1.81 -39.60
N MET A 300 -24.07 2.75 -38.68
CA MET A 300 -23.45 2.76 -37.35
C MET A 300 -23.79 1.48 -36.60
N ILE A 301 -25.06 1.06 -36.60
CA ILE A 301 -25.52 -0.18 -35.98
C ILE A 301 -24.80 -1.39 -36.61
N LEU A 302 -24.68 -1.45 -37.94
CA LEU A 302 -23.93 -2.51 -38.63
C LEU A 302 -22.47 -2.56 -38.17
N PHE A 303 -21.76 -1.42 -38.16
CA PHE A 303 -20.37 -1.38 -37.72
C PHE A 303 -20.22 -1.74 -36.24
N LEU A 304 -21.14 -1.33 -35.35
CA LEU A 304 -21.12 -1.73 -33.94
C LEU A 304 -21.17 -3.25 -33.78
N PHE A 305 -22.06 -3.94 -34.52
CA PHE A 305 -22.11 -5.40 -34.51
C PHE A 305 -20.82 -6.04 -35.05
N LEU A 306 -20.21 -5.49 -36.10
CA LEU A 306 -18.95 -6.00 -36.66
C LEU A 306 -17.77 -5.82 -35.70
N MET A 307 -17.63 -4.65 -35.07
CA MET A 307 -16.51 -4.33 -34.17
C MET A 307 -16.57 -5.10 -32.85
N VAL A 308 -17.78 -5.26 -32.28
CA VAL A 308 -18.00 -6.09 -31.08
C VAL A 308 -17.91 -7.58 -31.43
N GLY A 309 -18.43 -8.00 -32.59
CA GLY A 309 -18.29 -9.37 -33.09
C GLY A 309 -16.82 -9.78 -33.27
N PHE A 310 -16.00 -8.91 -33.86
CA PHE A 310 -14.55 -9.14 -33.95
C PHE A 310 -13.92 -9.32 -32.57
N ASN A 311 -14.22 -8.42 -31.62
CA ASN A 311 -13.71 -8.48 -30.26
C ASN A 311 -14.19 -9.71 -29.46
N MET A 312 -15.31 -10.32 -29.84
CA MET A 312 -15.91 -11.49 -29.19
C MET A 312 -15.41 -12.83 -29.78
N PHE A 313 -15.10 -12.87 -31.08
CA PHE A 313 -14.73 -14.12 -31.78
C PHE A 313 -13.24 -14.19 -32.17
N LEU A 314 -12.60 -13.07 -32.52
CA LEU A 314 -11.25 -13.01 -33.09
C LEU A 314 -10.19 -12.46 -32.13
N THR A 315 -10.50 -12.29 -30.84
CA THR A 315 -9.61 -11.68 -29.83
C THR A 315 -8.22 -12.31 -29.76
N LYS A 316 -8.11 -13.63 -29.93
CA LYS A 316 -6.84 -14.38 -29.97
C LYS A 316 -5.91 -13.92 -31.09
N HIS A 317 -6.46 -13.37 -32.17
CA HIS A 317 -5.72 -12.87 -33.32
C HIS A 317 -5.51 -11.36 -33.29
N LEU A 318 -6.07 -10.64 -32.31
CA LEU A 318 -5.92 -9.19 -32.18
C LEU A 318 -4.43 -8.76 -32.20
N PRO A 319 -3.50 -9.37 -31.45
CA PRO A 319 -2.08 -8.97 -31.50
C PRO A 319 -1.42 -9.11 -32.89
N LEU A 320 -1.86 -10.08 -33.70
CA LEU A 320 -1.38 -10.26 -35.08
C LEU A 320 -1.97 -9.18 -36.00
N VAL A 321 -3.26 -8.91 -35.85
CA VAL A 321 -3.97 -7.86 -36.61
C VAL A 321 -3.34 -6.49 -36.35
N GLU A 322 -3.02 -6.16 -35.10
CA GLU A 322 -2.35 -4.89 -34.76
C GLU A 322 -0.97 -4.74 -35.42
N ILE A 323 -0.21 -5.83 -35.59
CA ILE A 323 1.07 -5.80 -36.33
C ILE A 323 0.83 -5.57 -37.83
N VAL A 324 -0.15 -6.25 -38.42
CA VAL A 324 -0.50 -6.09 -39.85
C VAL A 324 -1.02 -4.67 -40.11
N MET A 325 -1.85 -4.13 -39.23
CA MET A 325 -2.41 -2.78 -39.34
C MET A 325 -1.37 -1.69 -39.09
N LEU A 326 -0.38 -1.92 -38.21
CA LEU A 326 0.78 -1.03 -38.06
C LEU A 326 1.59 -0.92 -39.37
N VAL A 327 1.85 -2.05 -40.05
CA VAL A 327 2.56 -2.05 -41.34
C VAL A 327 1.69 -1.37 -42.42
N LEU A 328 0.40 -1.70 -42.49
CA LEU A 328 -0.53 -1.10 -43.45
C LEU A 328 -0.65 0.42 -43.24
N HIS A 329 -0.72 0.89 -41.99
CA HIS A 329 -0.75 2.31 -41.65
C HIS A 329 0.45 3.08 -42.21
N VAL A 330 1.67 2.55 -42.04
CA VAL A 330 2.89 3.16 -42.57
C VAL A 330 2.88 3.16 -44.11
N LEU A 331 2.46 2.07 -44.74
CA LEU A 331 2.35 2.00 -46.22
C LEU A 331 1.31 2.98 -46.78
N VAL A 332 0.14 3.07 -46.14
CA VAL A 332 -0.94 3.98 -46.53
C VAL A 332 -0.52 5.44 -46.31
N PHE A 333 0.18 5.75 -45.21
CA PHE A 333 0.79 7.07 -45.01
C PHE A 333 1.65 7.46 -46.21
N PHE A 334 2.59 6.60 -46.64
CA PHE A 334 3.41 6.88 -47.82
C PHE A 334 2.60 7.00 -49.11
N ALA A 335 1.56 6.19 -49.30
CA ALA A 335 0.68 6.30 -50.47
C ALA A 335 -0.03 7.67 -50.55
N PHE A 336 -0.60 8.14 -49.44
CA PHE A 336 -1.18 9.49 -49.35
C PHE A 336 -0.14 10.59 -49.62
N MET A 337 1.05 10.47 -49.02
CA MET A 337 2.14 11.43 -49.22
C MET A 337 2.60 11.50 -50.69
N ILE A 338 2.73 10.35 -51.36
CA ILE A 338 3.08 10.29 -52.79
C ILE A 338 2.01 10.98 -53.63
N ILE A 339 0.72 10.68 -53.41
CA ILE A 339 -0.39 11.30 -54.17
C ILE A 339 -0.39 12.81 -53.97
N PHE A 340 -0.40 13.29 -52.72
CA PHE A 340 -0.46 14.73 -52.46
C PHE A 340 0.79 15.48 -52.94
N TRP A 341 1.98 14.91 -52.81
CA TRP A 341 3.20 15.60 -53.25
C TRP A 341 3.41 15.55 -54.78
N THR A 342 2.93 14.53 -55.48
CA THR A 342 3.16 14.40 -56.93
C THR A 342 2.01 14.95 -57.78
N MET A 343 0.76 14.90 -57.29
CA MET A 343 -0.42 15.21 -58.10
C MET A 343 -1.17 16.48 -57.65
N ALA A 344 -1.13 16.85 -56.37
CA ALA A 344 -1.93 17.98 -55.86
C ALA A 344 -1.29 19.35 -56.13
N GLU A 345 -2.14 20.36 -56.35
CA GLU A 345 -1.72 21.75 -56.40
C GLU A 345 -1.21 22.24 -55.03
N ARG A 346 -0.08 22.95 -55.04
CA ARG A 346 0.59 23.40 -53.82
C ARG A 346 0.33 24.88 -53.54
N GLN A 347 -0.19 25.16 -52.35
CA GLN A 347 -0.33 26.50 -51.78
C GLN A 347 1.05 27.07 -51.39
N PRO A 348 1.26 28.39 -51.50
CA PRO A 348 2.51 29.01 -51.09
C PRO A 348 2.72 28.88 -49.59
N ALA A 349 3.96 28.59 -49.17
CA ALA A 349 4.30 28.34 -47.77
C ALA A 349 3.92 29.50 -46.82
N SER A 350 3.94 30.75 -47.31
CA SER A 350 3.44 31.91 -46.55
C SER A 350 1.98 31.76 -46.14
N ARG A 351 1.10 31.28 -47.04
CA ARG A 351 -0.32 31.03 -46.74
C ARG A 351 -0.51 29.93 -45.70
N VAL A 352 0.37 28.93 -45.68
CA VAL A 352 0.31 27.82 -44.71
C VAL A 352 0.83 28.24 -43.34
N PHE A 353 1.99 28.89 -43.25
CA PHE A 353 2.67 29.15 -41.98
C PHE A 353 2.40 30.54 -41.37
N THR A 354 1.82 31.49 -42.11
CA THR A 354 1.59 32.87 -41.61
C THR A 354 0.13 33.34 -41.62
N THR A 355 -0.79 32.62 -42.27
CA THR A 355 -2.21 33.00 -42.30
C THR A 355 -2.93 32.57 -41.03
N TRP A 356 -3.21 33.54 -40.17
CA TRP A 356 -4.03 33.38 -38.96
C TRP A 356 -5.42 33.98 -39.13
N THR A 357 -6.45 33.15 -38.96
CA THR A 357 -7.88 33.52 -39.06
C THR A 357 -8.49 33.68 -37.66
N ASN A 358 -9.64 34.36 -37.60
CA ASN A 358 -10.47 34.51 -36.40
C ASN A 358 -11.91 34.80 -36.84
N TYR A 359 -12.49 33.87 -37.61
CA TYR A 359 -13.84 34.07 -38.14
C TYR A 359 -14.90 34.00 -37.04
N GLY A 360 -14.60 33.33 -35.91
CA GLY A 360 -15.47 33.32 -34.74
C GLY A 360 -15.56 34.66 -33.98
N GLY A 361 -14.77 35.68 -34.34
CA GLY A 361 -14.89 37.02 -33.76
C GLY A 361 -14.41 37.13 -32.30
N TRP A 362 -13.48 36.26 -31.88
CA TRP A 362 -12.87 36.29 -30.55
C TRP A 362 -12.01 37.56 -30.35
N SER A 363 -11.80 37.97 -29.09
CA SER A 363 -11.10 39.23 -28.77
C SER A 363 -9.65 39.32 -29.26
N SER A 364 -9.01 38.18 -29.54
CA SER A 364 -7.67 38.12 -30.14
C SER A 364 -7.50 36.85 -30.97
N LYS A 365 -6.57 36.89 -31.93
CA LYS A 365 -6.18 35.70 -32.73
C LYS A 365 -5.60 34.57 -31.87
N GLY A 366 -4.92 34.91 -30.76
CA GLY A 366 -4.38 33.94 -29.82
C GLY A 366 -5.49 33.20 -29.05
N LEU A 367 -6.51 33.93 -28.56
CA LEU A 367 -7.68 33.31 -27.94
C LEU A 367 -8.47 32.45 -28.93
N SER A 368 -8.62 32.94 -30.17
CA SER A 368 -9.20 32.17 -31.28
C SER A 368 -8.48 30.83 -31.44
N ALA A 369 -7.14 30.85 -31.61
CA ALA A 369 -6.33 29.66 -31.77
C ALA A 369 -6.40 28.67 -30.58
N LEU A 370 -6.67 29.15 -29.36
CA LEU A 370 -6.92 28.28 -28.20
C LEU A 370 -8.31 27.63 -28.22
N VAL A 371 -9.33 28.28 -28.78
CA VAL A 371 -10.64 27.65 -29.08
C VAL A 371 -10.48 26.61 -30.21
N GLY A 372 -9.61 26.89 -31.18
CA GLY A 372 -9.16 25.94 -32.21
C GLY A 372 -8.30 24.77 -31.70
N LEU A 373 -7.88 24.77 -30.42
CA LEU A 373 -7.07 23.68 -29.82
C LEU A 373 -7.83 22.34 -29.75
N SER A 374 -9.17 22.36 -29.86
CA SER A 374 -9.99 21.16 -29.94
C SER A 374 -9.57 20.21 -31.08
N THR A 375 -9.16 20.72 -32.24
CA THR A 375 -8.73 19.89 -33.38
C THR A 375 -7.52 19.01 -33.06
N PRO A 376 -6.34 19.55 -32.66
CA PRO A 376 -5.18 18.71 -32.33
C PRO A 376 -5.35 17.89 -31.05
N LEU A 377 -6.22 18.29 -30.10
CA LEU A 377 -6.53 17.47 -28.93
C LEU A 377 -7.23 16.16 -29.32
N TRP A 378 -8.21 16.23 -30.22
CA TRP A 378 -8.82 15.05 -30.83
C TRP A 378 -7.82 14.16 -31.57
N CYS A 379 -6.68 14.70 -32.03
CA CYS A 379 -5.65 13.95 -32.73
C CYS A 379 -4.76 13.08 -31.80
N PHE A 380 -4.68 13.41 -30.52
CA PHE A 380 -3.66 12.83 -29.63
C PHE A 380 -4.22 12.19 -28.35
N ILE A 381 -5.54 12.05 -28.25
CA ILE A 381 -6.22 11.41 -27.12
C ILE A 381 -6.30 9.88 -27.27
N GLY A 382 -6.41 9.16 -26.16
CA GLY A 382 -6.47 7.69 -26.13
C GLY A 382 -5.17 6.88 -26.01
N PRO A 383 -3.93 7.41 -25.86
CA PRO A 383 -2.73 6.58 -25.63
C PRO A 383 -2.82 5.65 -24.40
N ASP A 384 -3.63 6.02 -23.40
CA ASP A 384 -3.98 5.21 -22.23
C ASP A 384 -4.81 3.96 -22.56
N GLY A 385 -5.41 3.88 -23.76
CA GLY A 385 -6.09 2.68 -24.23
C GLY A 385 -5.22 1.43 -24.15
N GLY A 386 -3.89 1.60 -24.28
CA GLY A 386 -2.94 0.52 -24.06
C GLY A 386 -2.84 0.03 -22.61
N ALA A 387 -3.09 0.89 -21.62
CA ALA A 387 -3.12 0.51 -20.21
C ALA A 387 -4.30 -0.39 -19.89
N HIS A 388 -5.44 -0.20 -20.54
CA HIS A 388 -6.58 -1.12 -20.44
C HIS A 388 -6.28 -2.53 -20.97
N MET A 389 -5.20 -2.70 -21.74
CA MET A 389 -4.72 -4.00 -22.22
C MET A 389 -3.59 -4.60 -21.35
N ALA A 390 -3.18 -3.96 -20.25
CA ALA A 390 -2.00 -4.37 -19.46
C ALA A 390 -2.01 -5.83 -18.97
N GLU A 391 -3.19 -6.39 -18.67
CA GLU A 391 -3.33 -7.79 -18.24
C GLU A 391 -3.23 -8.80 -19.39
N GLU A 392 -3.28 -8.35 -20.64
CA GLU A 392 -3.02 -9.15 -21.86
C GLU A 392 -1.60 -8.94 -22.42
N VAL A 393 -0.78 -8.08 -21.80
CA VAL A 393 0.62 -7.81 -22.20
C VAL A 393 1.59 -8.67 -21.40
N ARG A 394 2.58 -9.28 -22.05
CA ARG A 394 3.69 -9.98 -21.37
C ARG A 394 4.77 -8.98 -20.94
N ASP A 395 5.28 -9.11 -19.70
CA ASP A 395 6.23 -8.17 -19.09
C ASP A 395 5.68 -6.71 -19.03
N ALA A 396 4.44 -6.58 -18.56
CA ALA A 396 3.64 -5.36 -18.73
C ALA A 396 4.28 -4.11 -18.11
N SER A 397 4.91 -4.21 -16.93
CA SER A 397 5.59 -3.08 -16.26
C SER A 397 6.79 -2.52 -17.03
N SER A 398 7.26 -3.17 -18.10
CA SER A 398 8.30 -2.65 -19.00
C SER A 398 7.84 -2.45 -20.44
N VAL A 399 6.99 -3.33 -20.96
CA VAL A 399 6.55 -3.30 -22.37
C VAL A 399 5.57 -2.15 -22.62
N LEU A 400 4.55 -2.01 -21.77
CA LEU A 400 3.49 -1.02 -21.95
C LEU A 400 4.02 0.44 -21.92
N PRO A 401 4.86 0.87 -20.95
CA PRO A 401 5.43 2.23 -20.94
C PRO A 401 6.20 2.57 -22.23
N LYS A 402 6.94 1.62 -22.78
CA LYS A 402 7.69 1.78 -24.04
C LYS A 402 6.77 1.90 -25.24
N ALA A 403 5.75 1.04 -25.32
CA ALA A 403 4.76 1.07 -26.40
C ALA A 403 3.99 2.40 -26.45
N MET A 404 3.58 2.92 -25.28
CA MET A 404 2.89 4.20 -25.16
C MET A 404 3.75 5.37 -25.67
N VAL A 405 4.98 5.51 -25.14
CA VAL A 405 5.86 6.64 -25.47
C VAL A 405 6.33 6.59 -26.92
N TRP A 406 6.77 5.43 -27.43
CA TRP A 406 7.22 5.32 -28.82
C TRP A 406 6.07 5.43 -29.83
N GLY A 407 4.90 4.87 -29.51
CA GLY A 407 3.72 4.97 -30.37
C GLY A 407 3.31 6.42 -30.60
N VAL A 408 3.19 7.22 -29.53
CA VAL A 408 2.84 8.64 -29.61
C VAL A 408 3.94 9.48 -30.26
N PHE A 409 5.21 9.15 -30.00
CA PHE A 409 6.34 9.83 -30.64
C PHE A 409 6.31 9.68 -32.17
N PHE A 410 6.23 8.45 -32.68
CA PHE A 410 6.21 8.22 -34.13
C PHE A 410 4.91 8.71 -34.77
N ASN A 411 3.75 8.45 -34.15
CA ASN A 411 2.47 8.85 -34.74
C ASN A 411 2.34 10.38 -34.80
N GLY A 412 2.88 11.12 -33.82
CA GLY A 412 2.93 12.59 -33.89
C GLY A 412 3.86 13.16 -34.96
N ILE A 413 4.99 12.49 -35.27
CA ILE A 413 5.83 12.85 -36.42
C ILE A 413 5.04 12.66 -37.72
N LEU A 414 4.42 11.49 -37.92
CA LEU A 414 3.61 11.19 -39.10
C LEU A 414 2.43 12.17 -39.24
N GLY A 415 1.73 12.45 -38.14
CA GLY A 415 0.63 13.41 -38.10
C GLY A 415 1.01 14.84 -38.43
N CYS A 416 2.13 15.34 -37.88
CA CYS A 416 2.61 16.68 -38.23
C CYS A 416 2.97 16.77 -39.72
N ILE A 417 3.63 15.75 -40.28
CA ILE A 417 3.98 15.69 -41.70
C ILE A 417 2.71 15.61 -42.58
N MET A 418 1.73 14.80 -42.20
CA MET A 418 0.45 14.66 -42.92
C MET A 418 -0.36 15.96 -42.85
N MET A 419 -0.46 16.60 -41.68
CA MET A 419 -1.20 17.86 -41.51
C MET A 419 -0.56 19.01 -42.31
N ILE A 420 0.77 19.15 -42.28
CA ILE A 420 1.48 20.13 -43.11
C ILE A 420 1.25 19.82 -44.60
N THR A 421 1.32 18.55 -45.01
CA THR A 421 1.07 18.13 -46.39
C THR A 421 -0.34 18.47 -46.84
N PHE A 422 -1.36 18.16 -46.03
CA PHE A 422 -2.75 18.48 -46.33
C PHE A 422 -2.98 20.01 -46.47
N MET A 423 -2.38 20.81 -45.58
CA MET A 423 -2.47 22.27 -45.66
C MET A 423 -1.74 22.88 -46.87
N VAL A 424 -0.58 22.31 -47.25
CA VAL A 424 0.14 22.70 -48.47
C VAL A 424 -0.62 22.27 -49.73
N CYS A 425 -1.16 21.05 -49.78
CA CYS A 425 -1.78 20.46 -50.95
C CYS A 425 -3.28 20.81 -51.12
N GLY A 426 -3.69 22.01 -50.69
CA GLY A 426 -5.03 22.56 -50.97
C GLY A 426 -6.15 22.13 -50.01
N GLY A 427 -5.85 21.46 -48.90
CA GLY A 427 -6.84 21.03 -47.89
C GLY A 427 -7.58 22.16 -47.16
N ALA A 428 -7.10 23.40 -47.28
CA ALA A 428 -7.77 24.62 -46.82
C ALA A 428 -8.49 25.40 -47.94
N SER A 429 -8.82 24.74 -49.06
CA SER A 429 -9.62 25.33 -50.15
C SER A 429 -11.13 25.21 -49.85
N ASP A 430 -11.91 26.19 -50.31
CA ASP A 430 -13.36 26.21 -50.08
C ASP A 430 -14.04 24.94 -50.59
N SER A 431 -13.59 24.39 -51.72
CA SER A 431 -14.09 23.14 -52.30
C SER A 431 -13.99 21.92 -51.37
N VAL A 432 -12.97 21.89 -50.50
CA VAL A 432 -12.74 20.81 -49.52
C VAL A 432 -13.58 21.03 -48.26
N VAL A 433 -13.77 22.29 -47.85
CA VAL A 433 -14.55 22.68 -46.67
C VAL A 433 -16.07 22.55 -46.91
N THR A 434 -16.54 22.84 -48.13
CA THR A 434 -17.96 22.78 -48.49
C THR A 434 -18.31 21.56 -49.36
N SER A 435 -17.54 20.47 -49.28
CA SER A 435 -17.76 19.28 -50.11
C SER A 435 -19.11 18.62 -49.82
N MET A 436 -19.84 18.27 -50.89
CA MET A 436 -21.12 17.54 -50.82
C MET A 436 -20.99 16.16 -50.14
N THR A 437 -19.79 15.56 -50.15
CA THR A 437 -19.53 14.27 -49.47
C THR A 437 -19.50 14.38 -47.95
N GLY A 438 -19.33 15.58 -47.40
CA GLY A 438 -19.00 15.79 -45.99
C GLY A 438 -17.64 15.22 -45.56
N GLN A 439 -16.79 14.76 -46.50
CA GLN A 439 -15.50 14.11 -46.24
C GLN A 439 -14.32 14.85 -46.89
N PRO A 440 -13.63 15.75 -46.15
CA PRO A 440 -12.51 16.53 -46.65
C PRO A 440 -11.40 15.70 -47.28
N VAL A 441 -11.09 14.51 -46.74
CA VAL A 441 -10.05 13.63 -47.29
C VAL A 441 -10.40 13.17 -48.71
N LEU A 442 -11.66 12.76 -48.96
CA LEU A 442 -12.09 12.20 -50.24
C LEU A 442 -12.06 13.30 -51.30
N GLN A 443 -12.57 14.48 -50.95
CA GLN A 443 -12.51 15.64 -51.83
C GLN A 443 -11.08 16.08 -52.12
N ALA A 444 -10.17 16.06 -51.13
CA ALA A 444 -8.77 16.41 -51.35
C ALA A 444 -8.03 15.39 -52.24
N ILE A 445 -8.26 14.08 -52.06
CA ILE A 445 -7.71 13.06 -52.97
C ILE A 445 -8.29 13.23 -54.37
N TYR A 446 -9.58 13.52 -54.51
CA TYR A 446 -10.21 13.75 -55.81
C TYR A 446 -9.66 15.00 -56.50
N ASN A 447 -9.53 16.12 -55.78
CA ASN A 447 -8.92 17.34 -56.28
C ASN A 447 -7.46 17.13 -56.72
N ALA A 448 -6.71 16.25 -56.03
CA ALA A 448 -5.34 15.90 -56.40
C ALA A 448 -5.24 14.94 -57.58
N THR A 449 -6.10 13.93 -57.66
CA THR A 449 -5.99 12.83 -58.64
C THR A 449 -6.82 13.01 -59.91
N GLY A 450 -7.88 13.83 -59.84
CA GLY A 450 -8.92 13.92 -60.88
C GLY A 450 -9.70 12.62 -61.12
N SER A 451 -9.57 11.62 -60.25
CA SER A 451 -10.04 10.25 -60.52
C SER A 451 -10.89 9.70 -59.37
N ILE A 452 -12.17 9.42 -59.65
CA ILE A 452 -13.07 8.75 -58.71
C ILE A 452 -12.48 7.39 -58.30
N ALA A 453 -12.05 6.56 -59.26
CA ALA A 453 -11.49 5.24 -58.95
C ALA A 453 -10.23 5.30 -58.06
N GLY A 454 -9.38 6.32 -58.24
CA GLY A 454 -8.22 6.56 -57.37
C GLY A 454 -8.63 6.98 -55.96
N THR A 455 -9.60 7.90 -55.85
CA THR A 455 -10.19 8.32 -54.58
C THR A 455 -10.84 7.16 -53.83
N GLU A 456 -11.63 6.33 -54.51
CA GLU A 456 -12.31 5.18 -53.91
C GLU A 456 -11.34 4.10 -53.43
N ALA A 457 -10.26 3.83 -54.18
CA ALA A 457 -9.22 2.89 -53.74
C ALA A 457 -8.52 3.36 -52.45
N MET A 458 -8.20 4.66 -52.36
CA MET A 458 -7.60 5.26 -51.16
C MET A 458 -8.61 5.34 -50.00
N GLY A 459 -9.89 5.64 -50.29
CA GLY A 459 -10.98 5.63 -49.34
C GLY A 459 -11.22 4.25 -48.74
N ALA A 460 -11.19 3.19 -49.54
CA ALA A 460 -11.34 1.80 -49.06
C ALA A 460 -10.21 1.39 -48.11
N LEU A 461 -8.95 1.75 -48.42
CA LEU A 461 -7.82 1.55 -47.51
C LEU A 461 -8.00 2.29 -46.18
N LEU A 462 -8.61 3.48 -46.24
CA LEU A 462 -8.92 4.28 -45.06
C LEU A 462 -10.05 3.67 -44.22
N VAL A 463 -11.13 3.17 -44.84
CA VAL A 463 -12.21 2.42 -44.16
C VAL A 463 -11.63 1.22 -43.42
N ILE A 464 -10.71 0.46 -44.05
CA ILE A 464 -10.06 -0.70 -43.41
C ILE A 464 -9.28 -0.27 -42.16
N LEU A 465 -8.40 0.73 -42.28
CA LEU A 465 -7.59 1.20 -41.15
C LEU A 465 -8.45 1.75 -40.00
N VAL A 466 -9.50 2.52 -40.33
CA VAL A 466 -10.44 3.05 -39.35
C VAL A 466 -11.23 1.93 -38.67
N PHE A 467 -11.65 0.91 -39.42
CA PHE A 467 -12.40 -0.21 -38.85
C PHE A 467 -11.57 -0.96 -37.81
N PHE A 468 -10.29 -1.20 -38.09
CA PHE A 468 -9.41 -1.84 -37.12
C PHE A 468 -9.06 -0.92 -35.94
N ALA A 469 -8.85 0.39 -36.15
CA ALA A 469 -8.72 1.35 -35.05
C ALA A 469 -9.94 1.34 -34.11
N ALA A 470 -11.14 1.25 -34.68
CA ALA A 470 -12.39 1.18 -33.93
C ALA A 470 -12.59 -0.17 -33.20
N VAL A 471 -12.07 -1.27 -33.76
CA VAL A 471 -11.92 -2.57 -33.07
C VAL A 471 -10.98 -2.43 -31.87
N SER A 472 -9.84 -1.73 -31.99
CA SER A 472 -8.89 -1.49 -30.89
C SER A 472 -9.49 -0.62 -29.79
N VAL A 473 -10.23 0.44 -30.14
CA VAL A 473 -11.01 1.25 -29.18
C VAL A 473 -12.03 0.37 -28.46
N THR A 474 -12.82 -0.42 -29.19
CA THR A 474 -13.81 -1.34 -28.60
C THR A 474 -13.14 -2.35 -27.65
N ALA A 475 -11.92 -2.82 -27.95
CA ALA A 475 -11.15 -3.68 -27.07
C ALA A 475 -10.78 -2.96 -25.76
N ALA A 476 -10.17 -1.77 -25.84
CA ALA A 476 -9.80 -0.97 -24.67
C ALA A 476 -11.02 -0.65 -23.78
N SER A 477 -12.11 -0.17 -24.39
CA SER A 477 -13.35 0.15 -23.69
C SER A 477 -13.94 -1.06 -22.96
N SER A 478 -13.93 -2.24 -23.60
CA SER A 478 -14.48 -3.45 -22.97
C SER A 478 -13.65 -3.89 -21.76
N ARG A 479 -12.32 -3.68 -21.77
CA ARG A 479 -11.46 -4.01 -20.62
C ARG A 479 -11.58 -2.98 -19.50
N GLN A 480 -11.72 -1.70 -19.82
CA GLN A 480 -11.96 -0.66 -18.82
C GLN A 480 -13.30 -0.88 -18.09
N ILE A 481 -14.37 -1.23 -18.83
CA ILE A 481 -15.67 -1.59 -18.24
C ILE A 481 -15.56 -2.87 -17.40
N TRP A 482 -14.87 -3.90 -17.89
CA TRP A 482 -14.64 -5.15 -17.16
C TRP A 482 -13.83 -4.95 -15.87
N SER A 483 -12.72 -4.19 -15.91
CA SER A 483 -11.88 -3.96 -14.73
C SER A 483 -12.62 -3.14 -13.68
N PHE A 484 -13.37 -2.12 -14.10
CA PHE A 484 -14.16 -1.30 -13.18
C PHE A 484 -15.34 -2.09 -12.58
N ALA A 485 -15.94 -3.03 -13.33
CA ALA A 485 -16.90 -3.99 -12.78
C ALA A 485 -16.25 -4.95 -11.76
N ARG A 486 -15.05 -5.49 -12.05
CA ARG A 486 -14.27 -6.36 -11.15
C ARG A 486 -13.86 -5.68 -9.84
N ASP A 487 -13.84 -4.34 -9.81
CA ASP A 487 -13.65 -3.53 -8.60
C ASP A 487 -14.97 -3.05 -7.96
N GLY A 488 -16.12 -3.61 -8.37
CA GLY A 488 -17.44 -3.26 -7.83
C GLY A 488 -17.96 -1.88 -8.25
N GLY A 489 -17.32 -1.21 -9.21
CA GLY A 489 -17.62 0.16 -9.62
C GLY A 489 -18.95 0.34 -10.39
N LEU A 490 -19.49 -0.74 -10.96
CA LEU A 490 -20.69 -0.74 -11.80
C LEU A 490 -21.84 -1.56 -11.19
N PRO A 491 -23.11 -1.18 -11.43
CA PRO A 491 -24.25 -2.02 -11.11
C PRO A 491 -24.16 -3.35 -11.88
N PHE A 492 -24.62 -4.44 -11.27
CA PHE A 492 -24.50 -5.80 -11.80
C PHE A 492 -23.05 -6.26 -12.05
N SER A 493 -22.07 -5.69 -11.32
CA SER A 493 -20.64 -6.03 -11.35
C SER A 493 -20.35 -7.53 -11.54
N ARG A 494 -20.94 -8.39 -10.70
CA ARG A 494 -20.78 -9.86 -10.75
C ARG A 494 -21.11 -10.52 -12.09
N TRP A 495 -22.01 -9.92 -12.87
CA TRP A 495 -22.33 -10.41 -14.21
C TRP A 495 -21.34 -9.84 -15.24
N ILE A 496 -20.97 -8.57 -15.13
CA ILE A 496 -20.07 -7.88 -16.09
C ILE A 496 -18.61 -8.38 -15.97
N GLU A 497 -18.14 -8.67 -14.74
CA GLU A 497 -16.78 -9.15 -14.46
C GLU A 497 -16.52 -10.57 -14.99
N HIS A 498 -17.57 -11.38 -15.16
CA HIS A 498 -17.44 -12.82 -15.41
C HIS A 498 -16.76 -13.14 -16.76
N VAL A 499 -15.61 -13.81 -16.71
CA VAL A 499 -14.89 -14.35 -17.87
C VAL A 499 -15.18 -15.86 -18.01
N PRO A 500 -15.85 -16.32 -19.09
CA PRO A 500 -16.13 -17.74 -19.29
C PRO A 500 -14.86 -18.56 -19.54
N ALA A 501 -14.77 -19.75 -18.95
CA ALA A 501 -13.64 -20.66 -19.12
C ALA A 501 -13.38 -20.98 -20.62
N GLY A 502 -12.13 -20.79 -21.07
CA GLY A 502 -11.71 -21.02 -22.45
C GLY A 502 -11.83 -19.82 -23.40
N ARG A 503 -12.42 -18.70 -22.95
CA ARG A 503 -12.35 -17.39 -23.62
C ARG A 503 -11.31 -16.50 -22.92
N ASP A 504 -10.66 -15.63 -23.68
CA ASP A 504 -9.66 -14.68 -23.17
C ASP A 504 -10.23 -13.29 -22.85
N THR A 505 -11.56 -13.15 -22.73
CA THR A 505 -12.25 -11.85 -22.56
C THR A 505 -13.66 -12.02 -21.95
N SER A 506 -14.11 -11.02 -21.16
CA SER A 506 -15.51 -10.92 -20.72
C SER A 506 -16.42 -10.53 -21.89
N VAL A 507 -17.25 -11.49 -22.30
CA VAL A 507 -18.33 -11.26 -23.29
C VAL A 507 -19.42 -10.35 -22.71
N ASN A 508 -19.67 -10.41 -21.40
CA ASN A 508 -20.71 -9.61 -20.76
C ASN A 508 -20.34 -8.11 -20.79
N ALA A 509 -19.07 -7.76 -20.56
CA ALA A 509 -18.58 -6.39 -20.73
C ALA A 509 -18.68 -5.89 -22.19
N LEU A 510 -18.41 -6.76 -23.18
CA LEU A 510 -18.62 -6.44 -24.59
C LEU A 510 -20.11 -6.21 -24.94
N LEU A 511 -21.02 -6.99 -24.37
CA LEU A 511 -22.46 -6.81 -24.54
C LEU A 511 -22.98 -5.53 -23.89
N VAL A 512 -22.43 -5.12 -22.73
CA VAL A 512 -22.71 -3.81 -22.12
C VAL A 512 -22.24 -2.68 -23.03
N CYS A 513 -21.02 -2.78 -23.57
CA CYS A 513 -20.49 -1.81 -24.54
C CYS A 513 -21.39 -1.70 -25.77
N LEU A 514 -21.84 -2.82 -26.34
CA LEU A 514 -22.75 -2.86 -27.48
C LEU A 514 -24.11 -2.21 -27.14
N GLY A 515 -24.76 -2.63 -26.07
CA GLY A 515 -26.10 -2.15 -25.70
C GLY A 515 -26.13 -0.65 -25.43
N LEU A 516 -25.14 -0.11 -24.72
CA LEU A 516 -25.05 1.33 -24.46
C LEU A 516 -24.65 2.11 -25.72
N SER A 517 -23.77 1.57 -26.57
CA SER A 517 -23.40 2.21 -27.85
C SER A 517 -24.58 2.25 -28.82
N LEU A 518 -25.42 1.22 -28.87
CA LEU A 518 -26.66 1.19 -29.65
C LEU A 518 -27.65 2.25 -29.13
N ALA A 519 -27.84 2.35 -27.82
CA ALA A 519 -28.72 3.36 -27.22
C ALA A 519 -28.26 4.80 -27.53
N ILE A 520 -26.95 5.06 -27.45
CA ILE A 520 -26.36 6.36 -27.84
C ILE A 520 -26.55 6.60 -29.35
N THR A 521 -26.31 5.59 -30.18
CA THR A 521 -26.45 5.67 -31.65
C THR A 521 -27.88 6.00 -32.09
N CYS A 522 -28.91 5.47 -31.40
CA CYS A 522 -30.31 5.77 -31.70
C CYS A 522 -30.67 7.27 -31.60
N ILE A 523 -29.90 8.07 -30.86
CA ILE A 523 -30.11 9.54 -30.77
C ILE A 523 -29.89 10.21 -32.13
N ASN A 524 -29.03 9.63 -32.98
CA ASN A 524 -28.77 10.11 -34.33
C ASN A 524 -30.00 10.02 -35.26
N PHE A 525 -31.03 9.22 -34.95
CA PHE A 525 -32.30 9.28 -35.70
C PHE A 525 -33.00 10.64 -35.58
N GLY A 526 -32.77 11.38 -34.49
CA GLY A 526 -33.38 12.70 -34.25
C GLY A 526 -32.42 13.88 -34.41
N SER A 527 -31.15 13.74 -34.03
CA SER A 527 -30.18 14.85 -34.02
C SER A 527 -28.74 14.35 -33.96
N ASP A 528 -27.95 14.66 -35.00
CA ASP A 528 -26.49 14.46 -35.00
C ASP A 528 -25.81 15.42 -34.01
N VAL A 529 -26.31 16.65 -33.87
CA VAL A 529 -25.81 17.66 -32.91
C VAL A 529 -25.86 17.13 -31.48
N THR A 530 -26.95 16.43 -31.12
CA THR A 530 -27.11 15.83 -29.79
C THR A 530 -26.18 14.63 -29.60
N LEU A 531 -25.99 13.80 -30.63
CA LEU A 531 -24.99 12.72 -30.59
C LEU A 531 -23.56 13.30 -30.43
N GLN A 532 -23.23 14.37 -31.15
CA GLN A 532 -21.92 15.03 -31.07
C GLN A 532 -21.68 15.69 -29.70
N ALA A 533 -22.72 16.25 -29.07
CA ALA A 533 -22.63 16.73 -27.69
C ALA A 533 -22.37 15.59 -26.68
N ILE A 534 -22.88 14.37 -26.92
CA ILE A 534 -22.55 13.19 -26.10
C ILE A 534 -21.11 12.74 -26.36
N ILE A 535 -20.67 12.73 -27.62
CA ILE A 535 -19.31 12.33 -28.00
C ILE A 535 -18.27 13.31 -27.45
N SER A 536 -18.54 14.63 -27.39
CA SER A 536 -17.58 15.60 -26.85
C SER A 536 -17.34 15.46 -25.33
N VAL A 537 -18.30 14.86 -24.58
CA VAL A 537 -18.09 14.47 -23.18
C VAL A 537 -16.96 13.44 -23.04
N SER A 538 -16.70 12.60 -24.07
CA SER A 538 -15.65 11.58 -24.02
C SER A 538 -14.27 12.20 -23.73
N ASN A 539 -13.91 13.20 -24.53
CA ASN A 539 -12.66 13.95 -24.46
C ASN A 539 -12.51 14.66 -23.11
N VAL A 540 -13.56 15.34 -22.65
CA VAL A 540 -13.58 16.03 -21.34
C VAL A 540 -13.34 15.04 -20.19
N ALA A 541 -14.04 13.89 -20.21
CA ALA A 541 -13.96 12.90 -19.14
C ALA A 541 -12.59 12.19 -19.08
N LEU A 542 -11.99 11.92 -20.24
CA LEU A 542 -10.62 11.40 -20.34
C LEU A 542 -9.58 12.43 -19.87
N ILE A 543 -9.65 13.69 -20.34
CA ILE A 543 -8.77 14.77 -19.88
C ILE A 543 -8.86 14.93 -18.35
N PHE A 544 -10.07 14.93 -17.78
CA PHE A 544 -10.27 14.97 -16.33
C PHE A 544 -9.60 13.77 -15.63
N SER A 545 -9.73 12.56 -16.17
CA SER A 545 -9.07 11.36 -15.62
C SER A 545 -7.54 11.50 -15.57
N TYR A 546 -6.93 12.12 -16.59
CA TYR A 546 -5.49 12.38 -16.64
C TYR A 546 -5.07 13.46 -15.62
N ILE A 547 -5.85 14.55 -15.48
CA ILE A 547 -5.58 15.62 -14.50
C ILE A 547 -5.51 15.05 -13.08
N VAL A 548 -6.50 14.25 -12.68
CA VAL A 548 -6.54 13.68 -11.32
C VAL A 548 -5.41 12.66 -11.14
N SER A 549 -5.17 11.78 -12.13
CA SER A 549 -4.11 10.76 -12.05
C SER A 549 -2.70 11.36 -11.92
N ILE A 550 -2.33 12.27 -12.82
CA ILE A 550 -1.02 12.94 -12.83
C ILE A 550 -0.90 13.86 -11.60
N GLY A 551 -2.00 14.50 -11.19
CA GLY A 551 -2.09 15.33 -9.99
C GLY A 551 -1.75 14.56 -8.70
N CYS A 552 -2.27 13.33 -8.54
CA CYS A 552 -1.95 12.48 -7.39
C CYS A 552 -0.44 12.12 -7.32
N VAL A 553 0.16 11.69 -8.43
CA VAL A 553 1.62 11.43 -8.48
C VAL A 553 2.43 12.71 -8.25
N ARG A 554 1.98 13.84 -8.81
CA ARG A 554 2.67 15.13 -8.63
C ARG A 554 2.61 15.62 -7.18
N LEU A 555 1.50 15.37 -6.48
CA LEU A 555 1.32 15.67 -5.06
C LEU A 555 2.25 14.83 -4.18
N LYS A 556 2.36 13.50 -4.43
CA LYS A 556 3.34 12.63 -3.74
C LYS A 556 4.77 13.15 -3.94
N ARG A 557 5.14 13.47 -5.19
CA ARG A 557 6.45 14.08 -5.52
C ARG A 557 6.67 15.43 -4.81
N PHE A 558 5.65 16.28 -4.68
CA PHE A 558 5.74 17.57 -3.98
C PHE A 558 5.99 17.42 -2.47
N ARG A 559 5.39 16.39 -1.86
CA ARG A 559 5.54 16.09 -0.42
C ARG A 559 6.81 15.32 -0.07
N GLY A 560 7.60 14.90 -1.06
CA GLY A 560 8.75 14.02 -0.86
C GLY A 560 8.37 12.57 -0.51
N GLU A 561 7.11 12.18 -0.73
CA GLU A 561 6.65 10.81 -0.49
C GLU A 561 7.28 9.84 -1.53
N PRO A 562 7.77 8.66 -1.12
CA PRO A 562 8.33 7.69 -2.06
C PRO A 562 7.25 7.15 -3.01
N LEU A 563 7.55 7.18 -4.31
CA LEU A 563 6.76 6.50 -5.33
C LEU A 563 7.08 5.00 -5.34
N LEU A 564 6.16 4.21 -5.91
CA LEU A 564 6.35 2.78 -6.08
C LEU A 564 7.56 2.45 -6.97
N ALA A 565 8.05 1.22 -6.79
CA ALA A 565 9.02 0.60 -7.67
C ALA A 565 8.50 0.60 -9.11
N ARG A 566 9.39 0.92 -10.06
CA ARG A 566 9.06 1.06 -11.48
C ARG A 566 10.28 0.81 -12.33
N ARG A 567 10.08 0.21 -13.49
CA ARG A 567 11.15 -0.17 -14.44
C ARG A 567 11.33 0.85 -15.56
N TRP A 568 10.35 1.73 -15.74
CA TRP A 568 10.43 2.92 -16.56
C TRP A 568 10.17 4.13 -15.66
N SER A 569 11.01 5.17 -15.74
CA SER A 569 10.99 6.31 -14.81
C SER A 569 11.44 7.59 -15.48
N LEU A 570 10.78 8.69 -15.12
CA LEU A 570 11.14 10.07 -15.49
C LEU A 570 12.33 10.60 -14.66
N GLY A 571 12.82 9.83 -13.70
CA GLY A 571 13.94 10.18 -12.84
C GLY A 571 13.71 11.51 -12.11
N LYS A 572 14.72 12.39 -12.18
CA LYS A 572 14.71 13.74 -11.58
C LYS A 572 13.74 14.70 -12.30
N PHE A 573 13.51 14.51 -13.59
CA PHE A 573 12.67 15.40 -14.40
C PHE A 573 11.16 15.15 -14.23
N GLY A 574 10.75 14.05 -13.59
CA GLY A 574 9.33 13.70 -13.42
C GLY A 574 8.47 14.72 -12.67
N GLY A 575 9.05 15.61 -11.87
CA GLY A 575 8.32 16.76 -11.33
C GLY A 575 7.91 17.73 -12.43
N VAL A 576 8.88 18.19 -13.22
CA VAL A 576 8.72 19.17 -14.31
C VAL A 576 7.84 18.62 -15.44
N VAL A 577 8.02 17.36 -15.82
CA VAL A 577 7.20 16.71 -16.85
C VAL A 577 5.72 16.66 -16.42
N ASN A 578 5.46 16.28 -15.17
CA ASN A 578 4.10 16.30 -14.62
C ASN A 578 3.51 17.72 -14.53
N ASP A 579 4.32 18.74 -14.20
CA ASP A 579 3.86 20.13 -14.16
C ASP A 579 3.47 20.64 -15.56
N LEU A 580 4.29 20.37 -16.57
CA LEU A 580 3.99 20.71 -17.97
C LEU A 580 2.72 20.00 -18.47
N ALA A 581 2.58 18.71 -18.15
CA ALA A 581 1.39 17.92 -18.47
C ALA A 581 0.13 18.50 -17.81
N LEU A 582 0.18 18.84 -16.52
CA LEU A 582 -0.96 19.40 -15.79
C LEU A 582 -1.38 20.79 -16.28
N VAL A 583 -0.43 21.67 -16.59
CA VAL A 583 -0.72 22.99 -17.17
C VAL A 583 -1.44 22.86 -18.51
N PHE A 584 -0.92 22.01 -19.41
CA PHE A 584 -1.55 21.81 -20.72
C PHE A 584 -2.90 21.09 -20.62
N LEU A 585 -3.03 20.07 -19.76
CA LEU A 585 -4.31 19.40 -19.52
C LEU A 585 -5.36 20.37 -18.95
N PHE A 586 -4.99 21.29 -18.05
CA PHE A 586 -5.91 22.29 -17.52
C PHE A 586 -6.40 23.26 -18.60
N ILE A 587 -5.50 23.76 -19.46
CA ILE A 587 -5.86 24.57 -20.64
C ILE A 587 -6.80 23.79 -21.56
N SER A 588 -6.43 22.54 -21.88
CA SER A 588 -7.20 21.65 -22.75
C SER A 588 -8.60 21.35 -22.20
N PHE A 589 -8.71 21.13 -20.89
CA PHE A 589 -9.98 20.90 -20.20
C PHE A 589 -10.89 22.12 -20.29
N LEU A 590 -10.36 23.33 -20.02
CA LEU A 590 -11.14 24.58 -20.13
C LEU A 590 -11.64 24.80 -21.56
N PHE A 591 -10.77 24.75 -22.56
CA PHE A 591 -11.16 25.01 -23.96
C PHE A 591 -12.02 23.89 -24.57
N SER A 592 -12.01 22.66 -24.03
CA SER A 592 -12.92 21.59 -24.45
C SER A 592 -14.41 21.88 -24.15
N PHE A 593 -14.70 22.85 -23.27
CA PHE A 593 -16.06 23.35 -23.01
C PHE A 593 -16.45 24.58 -23.85
N PHE A 594 -15.53 25.17 -24.60
CA PHE A 594 -15.81 26.40 -25.33
C PHE A 594 -16.63 26.09 -26.61
N PRO A 595 -17.59 26.94 -26.98
CA PRO A 595 -18.25 26.95 -28.28
C PRO A 595 -17.35 27.55 -29.38
N MET A 596 -17.75 27.43 -30.65
CA MET A 596 -17.02 28.01 -31.80
C MET A 596 -17.00 29.55 -31.78
N LEU A 597 -18.08 30.13 -31.26
CA LEU A 597 -18.43 31.55 -31.30
C LEU A 597 -18.57 32.06 -29.85
N PRO A 598 -18.15 33.29 -29.51
CA PRO A 598 -18.25 33.83 -28.16
C PRO A 598 -19.69 34.03 -27.67
N ASN A 599 -20.67 34.06 -28.57
CA ASN A 599 -22.10 34.13 -28.26
C ASN A 599 -22.86 33.09 -29.12
N PRO A 600 -22.84 31.80 -28.76
CA PRO A 600 -23.51 30.75 -29.53
C PRO A 600 -25.03 30.82 -29.35
N THR A 601 -25.79 30.33 -30.34
CA THR A 601 -27.20 29.98 -30.11
C THR A 601 -27.30 28.69 -29.29
N ALA A 602 -28.52 28.30 -28.89
CA ALA A 602 -28.73 27.02 -28.20
C ALA A 602 -28.31 25.79 -29.03
N ILE A 603 -28.28 25.91 -30.37
CA ILE A 603 -27.87 24.87 -31.31
C ILE A 603 -26.33 24.86 -31.46
N ASP A 604 -25.70 26.03 -31.49
CA ASP A 604 -24.24 26.17 -31.64
C ASP A 604 -23.46 26.01 -30.31
N MET A 605 -24.17 25.81 -29.20
CA MET A 605 -23.59 25.73 -27.86
C MET A 605 -22.93 24.38 -27.61
N ASN A 606 -21.73 24.41 -27.04
CA ASN A 606 -21.04 23.21 -26.57
C ASN A 606 -21.62 22.76 -25.21
N TRP A 607 -22.58 21.84 -25.25
CA TRP A 607 -23.29 21.32 -24.07
C TRP A 607 -22.46 20.38 -23.18
N ALA A 608 -21.19 20.08 -23.54
CA ALA A 608 -20.32 19.19 -22.78
C ALA A 608 -20.15 19.58 -21.31
N SER A 609 -20.23 20.87 -20.97
CA SER A 609 -20.11 21.37 -19.59
C SER A 609 -21.27 20.91 -18.70
N VAL A 610 -22.50 21.04 -19.18
CA VAL A 610 -23.71 20.60 -18.49
C VAL A 610 -23.73 19.07 -18.39
N MET A 611 -23.37 18.37 -19.47
CA MET A 611 -23.37 16.91 -19.52
C MET A 611 -22.28 16.30 -18.62
N PHE A 612 -21.06 16.84 -18.64
CA PHE A 612 -19.99 16.42 -17.74
C PHE A 612 -20.33 16.71 -16.27
N GLY A 613 -20.92 17.89 -15.98
CA GLY A 613 -21.42 18.21 -14.64
C GLY A 613 -22.47 17.21 -14.15
N ALA A 614 -23.44 16.85 -15.00
CA ALA A 614 -24.43 15.82 -14.71
C ALA A 614 -23.79 14.44 -14.48
N VAL A 615 -22.80 14.04 -15.29
CA VAL A 615 -22.04 12.80 -15.12
C VAL A 615 -21.30 12.77 -13.78
N VAL A 616 -20.62 13.85 -13.38
CA VAL A 616 -19.91 13.92 -12.09
C VAL A 616 -20.89 13.89 -10.92
N ILE A 617 -22.05 14.56 -11.03
CA ILE A 617 -23.11 14.50 -10.01
C ILE A 617 -23.66 13.07 -9.91
N ILE A 618 -24.00 12.42 -11.03
CA ILE A 618 -24.50 11.04 -11.05
C ILE A 618 -23.46 10.07 -10.48
N ALA A 619 -22.18 10.21 -10.83
CA ALA A 619 -21.11 9.37 -10.25
C ALA A 619 -20.97 9.60 -8.74
N THR A 620 -21.06 10.85 -8.27
CA THR A 620 -20.98 11.19 -6.83
C THR A 620 -22.20 10.64 -6.07
N VAL A 621 -23.40 10.76 -6.64
CA VAL A 621 -24.63 10.19 -6.07
C VAL A 621 -24.56 8.66 -6.08
N ASN A 622 -24.08 8.04 -7.16
CA ASN A 622 -23.95 6.59 -7.26
C ASN A 622 -22.88 6.02 -6.30
N TYR A 623 -21.83 6.78 -5.98
CA TYR A 623 -20.87 6.43 -4.92
C TYR A 623 -21.59 6.28 -3.57
N PHE A 624 -22.32 7.33 -3.13
CA PHE A 624 -23.08 7.28 -1.88
C PHE A 624 -24.20 6.23 -1.89
N ILE A 625 -24.87 6.04 -3.03
CA ILE A 625 -25.91 5.01 -3.18
C ILE A 625 -25.32 3.61 -3.16
N THR A 626 -24.14 3.37 -3.74
CA THR A 626 -23.50 2.03 -3.74
C THR A 626 -23.04 1.64 -2.33
N ASP A 627 -22.50 2.59 -1.56
CA ASP A 627 -22.20 2.41 -0.13
C ASP A 627 -23.46 2.08 0.70
N ILE A 628 -24.65 2.56 0.29
CA ILE A 628 -25.94 2.33 0.97
C ILE A 628 -26.64 1.04 0.52
N ILE A 629 -26.66 0.73 -0.79
CA ILE A 629 -27.42 -0.39 -1.37
C ILE A 629 -26.66 -1.72 -1.28
N PHE A 630 -25.33 -1.70 -1.42
CA PHE A 630 -24.51 -2.92 -1.40
C PHE A 630 -23.39 -2.89 -0.35
N PRO A 631 -23.69 -2.67 0.94
CA PRO A 631 -22.68 -2.66 2.01
C PRO A 631 -21.94 -4.00 2.16
N HIS A 632 -22.46 -5.09 1.59
CA HIS A 632 -21.83 -6.42 1.56
C HIS A 632 -20.96 -6.67 0.31
N LEU A 633 -20.98 -5.80 -0.71
CA LEU A 633 -19.98 -5.80 -1.80
C LEU A 633 -18.82 -4.85 -1.49
N SER A 634 -19.07 -3.70 -0.85
CA SER A 634 -18.01 -2.82 -0.33
C SER A 634 -17.32 -3.38 0.92
N ASN A 635 -17.90 -4.38 1.57
CA ASN A 635 -17.28 -5.23 2.59
C ASN A 635 -16.71 -6.56 2.04
N THR A 636 -16.30 -6.66 0.76
CA THR A 636 -15.15 -7.55 0.49
C THR A 636 -13.99 -7.03 1.34
N PRO A 637 -13.49 -7.78 2.33
CA PRO A 637 -12.43 -7.27 3.15
C PRO A 637 -11.21 -7.07 2.24
N THR A 638 -10.78 -5.82 2.12
CA THR A 638 -9.54 -5.45 1.42
C THR A 638 -8.41 -6.38 1.88
N LEU A 639 -7.44 -6.73 1.03
CA LEU A 639 -6.33 -7.57 1.46
C LEU A 639 -5.68 -7.03 2.76
N SER A 640 -5.64 -5.70 2.94
CA SER A 640 -5.24 -5.04 4.19
C SER A 640 -6.13 -5.37 5.39
N SER A 641 -7.46 -5.29 5.27
CA SER A 641 -8.39 -5.62 6.37
C SER A 641 -8.52 -7.13 6.61
N THR A 642 -8.42 -7.97 5.58
CA THR A 642 -8.33 -9.43 5.71
C THR A 642 -7.02 -9.83 6.36
N LEU A 643 -5.88 -9.26 5.94
CA LEU A 643 -4.59 -9.43 6.62
C LEU A 643 -4.60 -8.83 8.02
N SER A 644 -5.39 -7.78 8.31
CA SER A 644 -5.50 -7.22 9.66
C SER A 644 -6.46 -8.02 10.55
N SER A 645 -7.40 -8.77 9.95
CA SER A 645 -8.24 -9.76 10.64
C SER A 645 -7.43 -11.03 10.92
N LEU A 646 -6.79 -11.59 9.88
CA LEU A 646 -5.86 -12.72 9.98
C LEU A 646 -4.67 -12.43 10.89
N ARG A 647 -4.07 -11.23 10.85
CA ARG A 647 -3.02 -10.85 11.82
C ARG A 647 -3.55 -10.78 13.24
N ARG A 648 -4.80 -10.33 13.44
CA ARG A 648 -5.42 -10.31 14.78
C ARG A 648 -5.69 -11.72 15.28
N SER A 649 -6.22 -12.63 14.46
CA SER A 649 -6.39 -14.03 14.86
C SER A 649 -5.05 -14.75 15.07
N THR A 650 -4.05 -14.54 14.20
CA THR A 650 -2.72 -15.16 14.35
C THR A 650 -1.89 -14.57 15.49
N LEU A 651 -2.29 -13.43 16.07
CA LEU A 651 -1.64 -12.80 17.22
C LEU A 651 -2.51 -12.86 18.50
N SER A 652 -3.55 -13.68 18.49
CA SER A 652 -4.48 -13.84 19.61
C SER A 652 -3.79 -14.34 20.88
N THR A 653 -4.36 -14.01 22.03
CA THR A 653 -3.86 -14.44 23.35
C THR A 653 -3.76 -15.96 23.42
N HIS A 654 -4.74 -16.71 22.88
CA HIS A 654 -4.71 -18.17 22.81
C HIS A 654 -3.46 -18.68 22.07
N ASN A 655 -3.21 -18.18 20.85
CA ASN A 655 -2.04 -18.55 20.05
C ASN A 655 -0.70 -18.22 20.76
N ARG A 656 -0.66 -17.14 21.54
CA ARG A 656 0.51 -16.76 22.36
C ARG A 656 0.76 -17.74 23.49
N LEU A 657 -0.28 -18.14 24.24
CA LEU A 657 -0.18 -19.15 25.30
C LEU A 657 0.24 -20.52 24.74
N CYS A 658 -0.37 -20.98 23.64
CA CYS A 658 0.04 -22.21 22.94
C CYS A 658 1.52 -22.18 22.51
N SER A 659 2.00 -21.04 22.01
CA SER A 659 3.41 -20.87 21.61
C SER A 659 4.36 -20.93 22.80
N ILE A 660 4.00 -20.34 23.94
CA ILE A 660 4.79 -20.39 25.18
C ILE A 660 4.96 -21.83 25.68
N ILE A 661 3.91 -22.64 25.65
CA ILE A 661 3.96 -24.05 26.07
C ILE A 661 4.81 -24.89 25.11
N SER A 662 4.68 -24.65 23.80
CA SER A 662 5.52 -25.32 22.80
C SER A 662 7.01 -25.01 23.00
N ASP A 663 7.35 -23.74 23.23
CA ASP A 663 8.72 -23.29 23.48
C ASP A 663 9.25 -23.80 24.84
N SER A 664 8.39 -23.89 25.86
CA SER A 664 8.75 -24.40 27.18
C SER A 664 9.21 -25.87 27.14
N LYS A 665 8.56 -26.72 26.35
CA LYS A 665 9.00 -28.13 26.14
C LYS A 665 10.42 -28.22 25.59
N PHE A 666 10.84 -27.27 24.75
CA PHE A 666 12.22 -27.20 24.29
C PHE A 666 13.16 -26.77 25.42
N VAL A 667 12.78 -25.76 26.22
CA VAL A 667 13.55 -25.28 27.36
C VAL A 667 13.84 -26.39 28.39
N THR A 668 12.85 -27.21 28.75
CA THR A 668 13.03 -28.33 29.68
C THR A 668 13.88 -29.46 29.08
N THR A 669 13.79 -29.67 27.75
CA THR A 669 14.68 -30.60 27.02
C THR A 669 16.13 -30.12 27.05
N VAL A 670 16.40 -28.82 26.92
CA VAL A 670 17.75 -28.24 27.04
C VAL A 670 18.31 -28.42 28.46
N ALA A 671 17.51 -28.14 29.49
CA ALA A 671 17.91 -28.36 30.88
C ALA A 671 18.29 -29.83 31.15
N SER A 672 17.47 -30.76 30.63
CA SER A 672 17.72 -32.21 30.73
C SER A 672 19.00 -32.63 30.00
N ALA A 673 19.24 -32.14 28.78
CA ALA A 673 20.39 -32.53 27.96
C ALA A 673 21.74 -32.03 28.51
N TYR A 674 21.73 -30.93 29.28
CA TYR A 674 22.92 -30.41 29.97
C TYR A 674 23.00 -30.80 31.44
N ALA A 675 21.93 -31.35 32.02
CA ALA A 675 21.77 -31.60 33.46
C ALA A 675 22.03 -30.36 34.34
N LEU A 676 21.55 -29.18 33.89
CA LEU A 676 21.77 -27.89 34.53
C LEU A 676 20.46 -27.19 34.91
N PRO A 677 20.43 -26.39 36.00
CA PRO A 677 19.23 -25.72 36.49
C PRO A 677 18.76 -24.60 35.57
N LEU A 678 17.42 -24.43 35.47
CA LEU A 678 16.79 -23.34 34.73
C LEU A 678 16.79 -22.03 35.54
N VAL A 679 17.26 -20.96 34.90
CA VAL A 679 17.30 -19.59 35.43
C VAL A 679 16.56 -18.67 34.46
N ALA A 680 15.54 -17.98 34.95
CA ALA A 680 14.73 -17.08 34.13
C ALA A 680 15.42 -15.72 33.93
N ASN A 681 15.55 -15.25 32.68
CA ASN A 681 15.72 -13.81 32.45
C ASN A 681 14.35 -13.12 32.59
N GLU A 682 14.17 -12.29 33.63
CA GLU A 682 12.90 -11.64 34.01
C GLU A 682 12.41 -10.54 33.02
N ARG A 683 12.86 -10.61 31.77
CA ARG A 683 12.21 -9.95 30.63
C ARG A 683 11.04 -10.79 30.12
N CYS A 684 11.25 -12.09 29.96
CA CYS A 684 10.23 -13.04 29.51
C CYS A 684 10.49 -14.52 29.87
N GLY A 685 11.70 -14.89 30.28
CA GLY A 685 12.10 -16.28 30.55
C GLY A 685 11.19 -17.02 31.54
N SER A 686 10.62 -16.31 32.53
CA SER A 686 9.67 -16.87 33.50
C SER A 686 8.38 -17.41 32.88
N TRP A 687 7.99 -16.95 31.68
CA TRP A 687 6.85 -17.55 30.96
C TRP A 687 7.18 -18.93 30.39
N TYR A 688 8.44 -19.20 30.06
CA TYR A 688 8.88 -20.43 29.39
C TYR A 688 9.41 -21.51 30.35
N ILE A 689 9.55 -21.19 31.64
CA ILE A 689 10.01 -22.13 32.67
C ILE A 689 8.82 -22.45 33.60
N PRO A 690 8.43 -23.73 33.76
CA PRO A 690 7.44 -24.13 34.76
C PRO A 690 7.91 -23.74 36.18
N PRO A 691 7.04 -23.21 37.07
CA PRO A 691 7.47 -22.69 38.37
C PRO A 691 8.23 -23.70 39.24
N ALA A 692 7.88 -24.99 39.14
CA ALA A 692 8.54 -26.08 39.86
C ALA A 692 9.99 -26.37 39.39
N GLU A 693 10.35 -25.99 38.15
CA GLU A 693 11.69 -26.20 37.59
C GLU A 693 12.59 -24.95 37.67
N LYS A 694 12.03 -23.80 38.09
CA LYS A 694 12.74 -22.52 38.18
C LYS A 694 13.66 -22.48 39.39
N CYS A 695 14.97 -22.59 39.16
CA CYS A 695 15.98 -22.53 40.22
C CYS A 695 16.35 -21.09 40.63
N GLY A 696 16.12 -20.10 39.75
CA GLY A 696 16.48 -18.71 40.05
C GLY A 696 16.10 -17.72 38.95
N SER A 697 16.48 -16.46 39.18
CA SER A 697 16.12 -15.31 38.35
C SER A 697 17.28 -14.34 38.13
N VAL A 698 17.40 -13.83 36.90
CA VAL A 698 18.34 -12.78 36.50
C VAL A 698 17.61 -11.71 35.70
N TYR A 699 18.21 -10.53 35.56
CA TYR A 699 17.69 -9.48 34.69
C TYR A 699 18.80 -8.92 33.79
N PHE A 700 19.03 -9.59 32.67
CA PHE A 700 19.89 -9.09 31.60
C PHE A 700 19.04 -8.31 30.60
N LYS A 701 19.21 -6.98 30.58
CA LYS A 701 18.55 -6.10 29.61
C LYS A 701 19.43 -5.90 28.38
N SER A 702 18.87 -6.01 27.18
CA SER A 702 19.53 -5.54 25.97
C SER A 702 19.90 -4.06 26.09
N THR A 703 21.08 -3.69 25.59
CA THR A 703 21.30 -2.30 25.20
C THR A 703 20.34 -1.94 24.06
N ASP A 704 19.78 -0.75 24.13
CA ASP A 704 18.52 -0.39 23.50
C ASP A 704 18.68 0.04 22.04
N GLY A 705 18.81 -0.94 21.15
CA GLY A 705 18.47 -0.84 19.71
C GLY A 705 19.34 0.07 18.83
N HIS A 706 20.18 0.91 19.44
CA HIS A 706 21.14 1.75 18.75
C HIS A 706 22.42 0.94 18.43
N MET A 707 22.79 0.87 17.15
CA MET A 707 24.09 0.34 16.73
C MET A 707 25.23 1.09 17.46
N GLY A 708 26.18 0.36 18.02
CA GLY A 708 27.39 0.93 18.65
C GLY A 708 27.31 1.18 20.16
N GLU A 709 26.20 0.85 20.83
CA GLU A 709 26.09 0.98 22.29
C GLU A 709 26.06 -0.37 23.01
N TRP A 710 27.20 -0.73 23.61
CA TRP A 710 27.34 -1.85 24.54
C TRP A 710 27.66 -1.31 25.93
N SER A 711 27.09 -1.90 26.98
CA SER A 711 27.29 -1.42 28.37
C SER A 711 27.16 -2.54 29.40
N PHE A 712 27.97 -2.45 30.45
CA PHE A 712 27.84 -3.28 31.65
C PHE A 712 26.93 -2.59 32.69
N SER A 713 25.95 -3.33 33.22
CA SER A 713 24.92 -2.79 34.12
C SER A 713 25.40 -2.74 35.58
N LEU A 714 25.94 -1.59 35.99
CA LEU A 714 26.26 -1.30 37.41
C LEU A 714 25.02 -1.20 38.34
N ARG A 715 23.80 -1.29 37.80
CA ARG A 715 22.54 -1.26 38.58
C ARG A 715 22.08 -2.66 38.97
N ARG A 716 22.05 -3.56 37.98
CA ARG A 716 21.61 -4.95 38.10
C ARG A 716 22.81 -5.80 37.74
N LEU A 717 23.56 -6.21 38.78
CA LEU A 717 24.83 -6.91 38.64
C LEU A 717 24.66 -8.42 38.40
N ASN A 718 23.45 -8.98 38.60
CA ASN A 718 23.11 -10.39 38.38
C ASN A 718 24.04 -11.40 39.10
N LEU A 719 24.67 -10.99 40.22
CA LEU A 719 25.61 -11.83 40.98
C LEU A 719 24.96 -13.08 41.59
N GLN A 720 23.65 -13.08 41.80
CA GLN A 720 22.89 -14.26 42.25
C GLN A 720 22.96 -15.45 41.27
N LEU A 721 23.34 -15.21 40.01
CA LEU A 721 23.65 -16.31 39.08
C LEU A 721 24.87 -17.12 39.53
N LEU A 722 25.82 -16.50 40.24
CA LEU A 722 27.00 -17.17 40.76
C LEU A 722 26.65 -18.13 41.92
N ASP A 723 25.57 -17.87 42.65
CA ASP A 723 25.08 -18.78 43.70
C ASP A 723 24.50 -20.08 43.10
N VAL A 724 23.90 -19.97 41.90
CA VAL A 724 23.46 -21.13 41.13
C VAL A 724 24.66 -21.89 40.56
N VAL A 725 25.66 -21.18 40.02
CA VAL A 725 26.89 -21.79 39.49
C VAL A 725 27.72 -22.47 40.58
N GLU A 726 27.85 -21.88 41.76
CA GLU A 726 28.52 -22.47 42.94
C GLU A 726 27.88 -23.81 43.33
N LYS A 727 26.55 -23.88 43.31
CA LYS A 727 25.79 -25.07 43.73
C LYS A 727 25.71 -26.18 42.66
N TRP A 728 25.61 -25.82 41.38
CA TRP A 728 25.30 -26.76 40.28
C TRP A 728 26.39 -26.87 39.22
N GLY A 729 27.48 -26.11 39.33
CA GLY A 729 28.59 -26.10 38.36
C GLY A 729 28.29 -25.35 37.05
N GLY A 730 27.07 -24.85 36.85
CA GLY A 730 26.64 -24.12 35.65
C GLY A 730 25.16 -23.70 35.74
N ALA A 731 24.63 -23.09 34.69
CA ALA A 731 23.21 -22.69 34.63
C ALA A 731 22.68 -22.57 33.20
N VAL A 732 21.37 -22.79 33.01
CA VAL A 732 20.66 -22.53 31.75
C VAL A 732 19.87 -21.23 31.89
N VAL A 733 20.31 -20.16 31.25
CA VAL A 733 19.64 -18.86 31.25
C VAL A 733 18.66 -18.79 30.08
N VAL A 734 17.38 -18.65 30.37
CA VAL A 734 16.30 -18.66 29.37
C VAL A 734 15.83 -17.25 29.05
N ASP A 735 15.76 -16.94 27.76
CA ASP A 735 15.16 -15.72 27.22
C ASP A 735 14.53 -16.03 25.84
N SER A 736 13.73 -15.12 25.29
CA SER A 736 13.18 -15.29 23.93
C SER A 736 13.37 -14.03 23.09
N THR A 737 13.11 -14.13 21.79
CA THR A 737 13.22 -12.97 20.89
C THR A 737 12.12 -12.96 19.87
N ARG A 738 11.65 -11.77 19.53
CA ARG A 738 10.62 -11.53 18.51
C ARG A 738 11.15 -11.84 17.10
N ARG A 739 10.19 -11.93 16.17
CA ARG A 739 10.36 -12.17 14.74
C ARG A 739 11.62 -11.58 14.10
N GLY A 740 12.29 -12.42 13.30
CA GLY A 740 13.42 -12.04 12.43
C GLY A 740 14.81 -12.25 13.06
N LYS A 741 14.94 -12.06 14.38
CA LYS A 741 16.15 -12.39 15.14
C LYS A 741 16.25 -13.89 15.42
N SER A 742 17.48 -14.41 15.48
CA SER A 742 17.79 -15.80 15.87
C SER A 742 17.95 -15.97 17.38
N MET A 743 18.37 -14.91 18.08
CA MET A 743 18.51 -14.85 19.54
C MET A 743 18.40 -13.39 20.02
N PRO A 744 18.03 -13.14 21.29
CA PRO A 744 17.93 -11.78 21.84
C PRO A 744 19.30 -11.17 22.14
N ASP A 745 19.41 -9.84 22.09
CA ASP A 745 20.66 -9.10 22.38
C ASP A 745 21.15 -9.27 23.83
N ALA A 746 20.26 -9.68 24.74
CA ALA A 746 20.64 -10.09 26.09
C ALA A 746 21.59 -11.31 26.06
N LEU A 747 21.24 -12.35 25.29
CA LEU A 747 22.01 -13.59 25.19
C LEU A 747 23.20 -13.47 24.21
N SER A 748 23.09 -12.72 23.10
CA SER A 748 24.20 -12.58 22.15
C SER A 748 25.29 -11.59 22.60
N LYS A 749 24.96 -10.60 23.45
CA LYS A 749 25.88 -9.49 23.77
C LYS A 749 25.97 -9.22 25.28
N THR A 750 24.84 -9.08 25.98
CA THR A 750 24.85 -8.61 27.38
C THR A 750 25.42 -9.65 28.35
N VAL A 751 24.99 -10.92 28.26
CA VAL A 751 25.53 -12.00 29.10
C VAL A 751 27.00 -12.31 28.76
N PRO A 752 27.42 -12.37 27.48
CA PRO A 752 28.84 -12.41 27.10
C PRO A 752 29.73 -11.34 27.74
N ILE A 753 29.33 -10.07 27.67
CA ILE A 753 30.05 -8.97 28.33
C ILE A 753 30.11 -9.21 29.83
N TRP A 754 29.01 -9.65 30.45
CA TRP A 754 28.96 -9.93 31.87
C TRP A 754 29.91 -11.08 32.27
N CYS A 755 29.91 -12.21 31.56
CA CYS A 755 30.82 -13.32 31.82
C CYS A 755 32.29 -12.88 31.73
N CYS A 756 32.67 -12.16 30.67
CA CYS A 756 34.04 -11.67 30.50
C CYS A 756 34.46 -10.66 31.59
N VAL A 757 33.57 -9.72 31.95
CA VAL A 757 33.83 -8.75 33.04
C VAL A 757 34.00 -9.44 34.39
N ILE A 758 33.16 -10.42 34.72
CA ILE A 758 33.29 -11.19 35.97
C ILE A 758 34.57 -12.05 35.95
N ASN A 759 34.88 -12.74 34.84
CA ASN A 759 36.11 -13.53 34.71
C ASN A 759 37.35 -12.64 34.93
N ARG A 760 37.49 -11.53 34.21
CA ARG A 760 38.64 -10.61 34.38
C ARG A 760 38.70 -9.98 35.77
N ALA A 761 37.57 -9.70 36.40
CA ALA A 761 37.54 -9.13 37.75
C ALA A 761 37.91 -10.15 38.85
N VAL A 762 37.63 -11.44 38.66
CA VAL A 762 37.89 -12.50 39.64
C VAL A 762 39.26 -13.17 39.45
N PHE A 763 39.67 -13.39 38.20
CA PHE A 763 40.89 -14.14 37.84
C PHE A 763 42.03 -13.26 37.29
N GLY A 764 41.80 -11.98 36.96
CA GLY A 764 42.76 -11.14 36.24
C GLY A 764 44.09 -10.82 36.95
N GLY A 765 44.29 -11.28 38.19
CA GLY A 765 45.60 -11.29 38.86
C GLY A 765 46.48 -12.49 38.50
N GLU A 766 45.91 -13.54 37.92
CA GLU A 766 46.55 -14.82 37.59
C GLU A 766 47.01 -14.81 36.11
N ARG A 767 47.92 -13.89 35.74
CA ARG A 767 48.47 -13.83 34.36
C ARG A 767 49.52 -14.91 34.10
N GLY A 768 49.21 -15.88 33.23
CA GLY A 768 50.17 -16.87 32.73
C GLY A 768 49.53 -17.94 31.85
N GLU A 769 48.63 -18.75 32.41
CA GLU A 769 47.92 -19.82 31.72
C GLU A 769 46.41 -19.56 31.83
N GLY A 770 45.66 -19.66 30.71
CA GLY A 770 44.21 -19.41 30.68
C GLY A 770 43.75 -18.01 30.27
N GLU A 771 44.62 -17.11 29.78
CA GLU A 771 44.19 -15.77 29.30
C GLU A 771 43.13 -15.84 28.18
N GLU A 772 43.20 -16.84 27.30
CA GLU A 772 42.17 -17.04 26.25
C GLU A 772 40.78 -17.32 26.86
N GLU A 773 40.69 -18.08 27.96
CA GLU A 773 39.41 -18.44 28.59
C GLU A 773 38.73 -17.26 29.28
N MET A 774 39.50 -16.22 29.61
CA MET A 774 39.02 -14.93 30.14
C MET A 774 38.61 -13.93 29.03
N GLY A 775 38.70 -14.32 27.76
CA GLY A 775 38.27 -13.52 26.61
C GLY A 775 36.76 -13.27 26.55
N LEU A 776 36.35 -12.31 25.72
CA LEU A 776 34.95 -12.16 25.33
C LEU A 776 34.58 -13.27 24.35
N PHE A 777 33.44 -13.94 24.58
CA PHE A 777 32.93 -14.96 23.68
C PHE A 777 31.55 -14.56 23.17
N THR A 778 31.42 -14.33 21.86
CA THR A 778 30.15 -13.94 21.21
C THR A 778 29.77 -14.93 20.10
N PRO A 779 28.48 -15.10 19.79
CA PRO A 779 28.03 -16.01 18.75
C PRO A 779 28.27 -15.40 17.35
N PRO A 780 29.16 -15.96 16.50
CA PRO A 780 29.49 -15.37 15.20
C PRO A 780 28.29 -15.27 14.24
N GLN A 781 27.26 -16.11 14.44
CA GLN A 781 26.00 -16.08 13.70
C GLN A 781 25.06 -14.91 14.05
N ALA A 782 25.38 -14.11 15.08
CA ALA A 782 24.58 -12.96 15.51
C ALA A 782 25.41 -11.71 15.87
N VAL A 783 26.72 -11.85 16.08
CA VAL A 783 27.68 -10.76 16.33
C VAL A 783 28.82 -10.91 15.33
N GLY A 784 28.95 -9.95 14.40
CA GLY A 784 30.04 -9.96 13.41
C GLY A 784 31.39 -9.57 14.02
N GLU A 785 32.49 -9.97 13.39
CA GLU A 785 33.87 -9.74 13.89
C GLU A 785 34.16 -8.27 14.22
N SER A 786 33.68 -7.34 13.39
CA SER A 786 33.81 -5.89 13.63
C SER A 786 33.04 -5.42 14.87
N GLU A 787 31.86 -6.00 15.17
CA GLU A 787 31.12 -5.69 16.39
C GLU A 787 31.82 -6.32 17.61
N HIS A 788 32.28 -7.56 17.48
CA HIS A 788 33.04 -8.25 18.52
C HIS A 788 34.30 -7.46 18.95
N ALA A 789 35.11 -7.00 17.99
CA ALA A 789 36.31 -6.21 18.29
C ALA A 789 35.98 -4.86 18.98
N GLN A 790 34.86 -4.23 18.64
CA GLN A 790 34.41 -3.00 19.28
C GLN A 790 33.82 -3.24 20.69
N MET A 791 33.21 -4.40 20.94
CA MET A 791 32.80 -4.83 22.27
C MET A 791 34.03 -5.11 23.15
N GLU A 792 35.00 -5.87 22.64
CA GLU A 792 36.25 -6.25 23.31
C GLU A 792 37.03 -5.00 23.76
N GLY A 793 37.18 -4.01 22.88
CA GLY A 793 37.84 -2.73 23.19
C GLY A 793 37.14 -1.87 24.27
N ARG A 794 35.97 -2.27 24.77
CA ARG A 794 35.30 -1.62 25.93
C ARG A 794 35.35 -2.46 27.22
N ILE A 795 35.73 -3.74 27.17
CA ILE A 795 35.68 -4.66 28.32
C ILE A 795 36.50 -4.14 29.51
N ASP A 796 37.74 -3.73 29.28
CA ASP A 796 38.62 -3.26 30.38
C ASP A 796 38.06 -2.01 31.07
N GLY A 797 37.36 -1.15 30.32
CA GLY A 797 36.62 -0.01 30.87
C GLY A 797 35.43 -0.42 31.74
N PHE A 798 34.78 -1.55 31.45
CA PHE A 798 33.71 -2.12 32.28
C PHE A 798 34.26 -2.85 33.51
N VAL A 799 35.36 -3.61 33.38
CA VAL A 799 36.08 -4.24 34.51
C VAL A 799 36.53 -3.16 35.50
N LYS A 800 37.17 -2.09 35.01
CA LYS A 800 37.56 -0.94 35.83
C LYS A 800 36.37 -0.32 36.55
N GLN A 801 35.26 -0.06 35.83
CA GLN A 801 34.05 0.47 36.45
C GLN A 801 33.45 -0.45 37.53
N PHE A 802 33.45 -1.77 37.31
CA PHE A 802 32.96 -2.73 38.30
C PHE A 802 33.83 -2.74 39.55
N LEU A 803 35.15 -2.81 39.40
CA LEU A 803 36.10 -2.80 40.51
C LEU A 803 36.10 -1.47 41.30
N GLU A 804 36.17 -0.32 40.60
CA GLU A 804 36.30 0.99 41.24
C GLU A 804 34.97 1.55 41.78
N ILE A 805 33.84 1.31 41.10
CA ILE A 805 32.55 1.91 41.48
C ILE A 805 31.72 0.97 42.36
N CYS A 806 31.65 -0.33 42.04
CA CYS A 806 30.88 -1.28 42.86
C CYS A 806 31.69 -1.86 44.01
N THR A 807 33.03 -1.79 43.97
CA THR A 807 33.94 -2.28 45.03
C THR A 807 33.56 -3.67 45.56
N PRO A 808 33.43 -4.68 44.68
CA PRO A 808 32.96 -6.02 45.04
C PRO A 808 33.98 -6.76 45.94
N ASN A 809 33.48 -7.67 46.78
CA ASN A 809 34.33 -8.56 47.58
C ASN A 809 34.89 -9.69 46.71
N ILE A 810 36.01 -9.42 46.01
CA ILE A 810 36.67 -10.39 45.11
C ILE A 810 37.02 -11.71 45.82
N PRO A 811 37.57 -11.76 47.06
CA PRO A 811 37.79 -13.01 47.78
C PRO A 811 36.52 -13.84 48.06
N HIS A 812 35.35 -13.21 48.16
CA HIS A 812 34.08 -13.94 48.23
C HIS A 812 33.67 -14.47 46.85
N LEU A 813 33.79 -13.68 45.79
CA LEU A 813 33.47 -14.12 44.43
C LEU A 813 34.40 -15.24 43.93
N ARG A 814 35.70 -15.20 44.23
CA ARG A 814 36.68 -16.26 43.90
C ARG A 814 36.40 -17.60 44.59
N ARG A 815 35.71 -17.60 45.74
CA ARG A 815 35.25 -18.84 46.40
C ARG A 815 34.04 -19.45 45.69
N LYS A 816 33.10 -18.62 45.23
CA LYS A 816 31.91 -19.06 44.47
C LYS A 816 32.27 -19.54 43.06
N LEU A 817 33.23 -18.86 42.44
CA LEU A 817 33.63 -19.08 41.06
C LEU A 817 35.04 -19.68 41.00
N THR A 818 35.08 -21.01 40.95
CA THR A 818 36.36 -21.76 40.95
C THR A 818 37.05 -21.74 39.58
N LYS A 819 36.27 -21.73 38.50
CA LYS A 819 36.67 -21.74 37.07
C LYS A 819 36.08 -20.55 36.30
N PRO A 820 36.61 -20.14 35.13
CA PRO A 820 35.98 -19.10 34.31
C PRO A 820 34.58 -19.49 33.80
N LEU A 821 33.71 -18.49 33.66
CA LEU A 821 32.37 -18.62 33.07
C LEU A 821 32.45 -18.67 31.54
N ARG A 822 31.74 -19.60 30.90
CA ARG A 822 31.67 -19.70 29.43
C ARG A 822 30.22 -19.62 28.92
N PRO A 823 29.85 -18.63 28.08
CA PRO A 823 28.56 -18.65 27.40
C PRO A 823 28.51 -19.73 26.30
N ILE A 824 27.40 -20.46 26.22
CA ILE A 824 27.11 -21.48 25.19
C ILE A 824 25.71 -21.21 24.63
N TRP A 825 25.57 -20.87 23.34
CA TRP A 825 24.27 -20.48 22.76
C TRP A 825 23.48 -21.67 22.22
N ILE A 826 22.27 -21.85 22.72
CA ILE A 826 21.33 -22.89 22.29
C ILE A 826 20.06 -22.25 21.75
N THR A 827 19.63 -22.73 20.59
CA THR A 827 18.40 -22.34 19.88
C THR A 827 17.68 -23.62 19.47
N GLN A 828 16.40 -23.55 19.07
CA GLN A 828 15.67 -24.74 18.61
C GLN A 828 16.31 -25.47 17.39
N ASN A 829 17.22 -24.82 16.67
CA ASN A 829 17.97 -25.42 15.56
C ASN A 829 19.37 -25.92 15.97
N SER A 830 19.80 -25.69 17.22
CA SER A 830 21.09 -26.16 17.73
C SER A 830 21.02 -27.66 18.02
N PRO A 831 22.02 -28.47 17.61
CA PRO A 831 22.07 -29.87 18.02
C PRO A 831 22.27 -29.96 19.54
N LEU A 832 21.42 -30.75 20.20
CA LEU A 832 21.58 -31.06 21.62
C LEU A 832 22.49 -32.30 21.79
N PRO A 833 23.20 -32.42 22.93
CA PRO A 833 23.95 -33.64 23.26
C PRO A 833 23.06 -34.89 23.18
N GLN A 834 23.46 -35.87 22.35
CA GLN A 834 22.74 -37.14 22.17
C GLN A 834 23.31 -38.28 23.04
N SER A 835 24.35 -38.01 23.82
CA SER A 835 24.97 -38.97 24.73
C SER A 835 24.07 -39.22 25.95
N PRO A 836 23.95 -40.47 26.45
CA PRO A 836 23.22 -40.75 27.69
C PRO A 836 23.88 -40.18 28.95
N ALA A 837 25.14 -39.72 28.86
CA ALA A 837 25.82 -38.96 29.91
C ALA A 837 25.90 -37.48 29.52
N PRO A 838 25.60 -36.53 30.43
CA PRO A 838 25.67 -35.10 30.17
C PRO A 838 27.11 -34.64 29.87
N PRO A 839 27.29 -33.56 29.09
CA PRO A 839 28.62 -33.05 28.74
C PRO A 839 29.37 -32.55 29.98
N SER A 840 30.58 -33.07 30.19
CA SER A 840 31.49 -32.62 31.25
C SER A 840 32.33 -31.44 30.79
N PHE A 841 32.47 -30.44 31.67
CA PHE A 841 33.30 -29.25 31.45
C PHE A 841 34.38 -29.16 32.54
N PRO A 842 35.56 -29.78 32.33
CA PRO A 842 36.61 -29.84 33.34
C PRO A 842 37.22 -28.47 33.66
N ASP A 843 37.30 -27.56 32.68
CA ASP A 843 38.09 -26.33 32.80
C ASP A 843 37.23 -25.06 32.97
N LEU A 844 35.91 -25.15 32.78
CA LEU A 844 35.00 -24.00 32.78
C LEU A 844 33.64 -24.26 33.44
N HIS A 845 32.94 -23.19 33.79
CA HIS A 845 31.53 -23.23 34.21
C HIS A 845 30.61 -22.84 33.03
N PRO A 846 29.80 -23.77 32.47
CA PRO A 846 28.93 -23.48 31.34
C PRO A 846 27.71 -22.62 31.75
N ILE A 847 27.52 -21.52 31.04
CA ILE A 847 26.30 -20.71 31.07
C ILE A 847 25.59 -20.92 29.74
N VAL A 848 24.61 -21.82 29.74
CA VAL A 848 23.85 -22.20 28.56
C VAL A 848 22.77 -21.15 28.30
N LEU A 849 22.96 -20.37 27.23
CA LEU A 849 22.11 -19.27 26.83
C LEU A 849 21.03 -19.80 25.88
N CYS A 850 19.90 -20.21 26.47
CA CYS A 850 18.79 -20.84 25.76
C CYS A 850 17.82 -19.78 25.21
N THR A 851 17.78 -19.68 23.88
CA THR A 851 16.71 -18.95 23.19
C THR A 851 15.50 -19.88 23.07
N ALA A 852 14.45 -19.62 23.85
CA ALA A 852 13.29 -20.49 23.94
C ALA A 852 12.53 -20.63 22.61
N SER A 853 12.36 -19.53 21.87
CA SER A 853 11.55 -19.47 20.65
C SER A 853 12.29 -19.85 19.37
N ARG A 854 11.64 -20.58 18.45
CA ARG A 854 12.19 -20.83 17.11
C ARG A 854 12.15 -19.60 16.21
N ARG A 855 13.10 -19.51 15.29
CA ARG A 855 13.16 -18.42 14.29
C ARG A 855 12.18 -18.68 13.15
N VAL A 856 11.18 -17.81 13.02
CA VAL A 856 10.19 -17.83 11.93
C VAL A 856 10.74 -17.10 10.70
N HIS A 857 10.78 -17.80 9.57
CA HIS A 857 11.33 -17.30 8.30
C HIS A 857 10.21 -16.80 7.36
N GLY A 858 9.36 -15.90 7.86
CA GLY A 858 8.16 -15.47 7.15
C GLY A 858 7.39 -14.39 7.90
N ALA A 859 6.08 -14.31 7.69
CA ALA A 859 5.12 -13.60 8.53
C ALA A 859 4.46 -14.60 9.50
N GLU A 860 4.13 -14.23 10.75
CA GLU A 860 3.62 -15.22 11.73
C GLU A 860 2.39 -16.01 11.24
N ALA A 861 1.57 -15.41 10.36
CA ALA A 861 0.45 -16.07 9.70
C ALA A 861 0.82 -17.31 8.85
N SER A 862 2.09 -17.53 8.46
CA SER A 862 2.50 -18.75 7.76
C SER A 862 2.70 -19.95 8.68
N GLU A 863 2.77 -19.75 10.00
CA GLU A 863 3.21 -20.75 10.98
C GLU A 863 2.06 -21.42 11.74
N ARG A 864 0.85 -21.44 11.16
CA ARG A 864 -0.35 -22.10 11.73
C ARG A 864 -0.64 -21.69 13.20
N GLY A 865 -0.46 -20.42 13.55
CA GLY A 865 -0.73 -19.88 14.89
C GLY A 865 0.46 -19.85 15.85
N TYR A 866 1.65 -20.34 15.47
CA TYR A 866 2.85 -20.17 16.28
C TYR A 866 3.41 -18.72 16.19
N ILE A 867 3.72 -18.13 17.35
CA ILE A 867 4.21 -16.76 17.50
C ILE A 867 5.61 -16.78 18.12
N GLN A 868 6.61 -16.42 17.31
CA GLN A 868 8.00 -16.34 17.76
C GLN A 868 8.16 -15.31 18.89
N GLY A 869 8.61 -15.78 20.06
CA GLY A 869 8.93 -14.91 21.20
C GLY A 869 7.70 -14.31 21.88
N ALA A 870 6.59 -15.06 21.88
CA ALA A 870 5.27 -14.61 22.34
C ALA A 870 5.22 -13.90 23.71
N ALA A 871 6.19 -14.11 24.61
CA ALA A 871 6.25 -13.45 25.93
C ALA A 871 7.21 -12.24 26.03
N ASP A 872 8.05 -11.93 25.04
CA ASP A 872 8.93 -10.73 25.08
C ASP A 872 8.14 -9.42 24.93
N ASP A 873 6.84 -9.49 24.61
CA ASP A 873 5.89 -8.37 24.59
C ASP A 873 4.66 -8.57 25.50
N HIS A 874 4.73 -9.42 26.53
CA HIS A 874 3.57 -9.77 27.38
C HIS A 874 2.81 -8.57 27.97
N GLU A 875 3.49 -7.47 28.31
CA GLU A 875 2.86 -6.21 28.75
C GLU A 875 1.80 -5.66 27.77
N ALA A 876 1.85 -6.03 26.48
CA ALA A 876 0.94 -5.56 25.44
C ALA A 876 -0.28 -6.48 25.18
N TRP A 877 -0.30 -7.70 25.72
CA TRP A 877 -1.35 -8.69 25.42
C TRP A 877 -1.80 -9.55 26.60
N SER A 878 -1.06 -9.63 27.72
CA SER A 878 -1.40 -10.57 28.80
C SER A 878 -2.58 -10.13 29.66
N HIS A 879 -3.12 -8.93 29.45
CA HIS A 879 -4.19 -8.32 30.27
C HIS A 879 -3.92 -8.32 31.80
N GLY A 880 -2.65 -8.41 32.20
CA GLY A 880 -2.23 -8.49 33.60
C GLY A 880 -1.98 -9.91 34.13
N LEU A 881 -2.21 -10.95 33.30
CA LEU A 881 -1.83 -12.33 33.60
C LEU A 881 -0.33 -12.42 33.88
N THR A 882 0.03 -13.14 34.95
CA THR A 882 1.41 -13.39 35.39
C THR A 882 1.83 -14.82 35.07
N PRO A 883 3.14 -15.12 34.97
CA PRO A 883 3.61 -16.48 34.68
C PRO A 883 3.13 -17.57 35.66
N PRO A 884 3.13 -17.37 37.00
CA PRO A 884 2.63 -18.40 37.92
C PRO A 884 1.14 -18.71 37.70
N LEU A 885 0.31 -17.66 37.61
CA LEU A 885 -1.15 -17.77 37.43
C LEU A 885 -1.50 -18.44 36.08
N PHE A 886 -0.69 -18.18 35.04
CA PHE A 886 -0.77 -18.89 33.75
C PHE A 886 -0.46 -20.38 33.89
N TRP A 887 0.64 -20.75 34.55
CA TRP A 887 1.04 -22.15 34.71
C TRP A 887 0.05 -22.94 35.57
N GLU A 888 -0.49 -22.34 36.64
CA GLU A 888 -1.52 -22.93 37.49
C GLU A 888 -2.85 -23.17 36.75
N ASN A 889 -3.23 -22.27 35.84
CA ASN A 889 -4.51 -22.32 35.12
C ASN A 889 -4.36 -22.73 33.65
N THR A 890 -3.26 -23.39 33.27
CA THR A 890 -2.92 -23.67 31.86
C THR A 890 -4.06 -24.40 31.13
N GLU A 891 -4.62 -25.45 31.70
CA GLU A 891 -5.71 -26.23 31.06
C GLU A 891 -6.99 -25.39 30.85
N ARG A 892 -7.38 -24.57 31.85
CA ARG A 892 -8.53 -23.66 31.76
C ARG A 892 -8.32 -22.58 30.69
N LEU A 893 -7.13 -21.99 30.63
CA LEU A 893 -6.78 -20.95 29.67
C LEU A 893 -6.70 -21.47 28.22
N LEU A 894 -6.28 -22.72 28.01
CA LEU A 894 -6.22 -23.34 26.68
C LEU A 894 -7.57 -23.88 26.18
N THR A 895 -8.48 -24.25 27.09
CA THR A 895 -9.81 -24.78 26.71
C THR A 895 -10.85 -23.69 26.48
N THR A 896 -10.57 -22.45 26.93
CA THR A 896 -11.46 -21.30 26.78
C THR A 896 -11.35 -20.67 25.38
N GLY A 897 -12.50 -20.31 24.80
CA GLY A 897 -12.58 -19.66 23.48
C GLY A 897 -12.01 -18.23 23.48
N GLU A 898 -11.62 -17.72 22.31
CA GLU A 898 -10.96 -16.41 22.20
C GLU A 898 -11.85 -15.24 22.67
N GLU A 899 -13.18 -15.35 22.55
CA GLU A 899 -14.12 -14.29 22.93
C GLU A 899 -14.23 -14.12 24.47
N ASP A 900 -14.15 -15.22 25.23
CA ASP A 900 -14.26 -15.22 26.69
C ASP A 900 -12.91 -15.09 27.42
N MET A 901 -11.80 -15.21 26.69
CA MET A 901 -10.45 -15.31 27.25
C MET A 901 -10.04 -14.09 28.10
N GLN A 902 -10.45 -12.88 27.73
CA GLN A 902 -10.16 -11.69 28.54
C GLN A 902 -10.93 -11.70 29.87
N ALA A 903 -12.21 -12.08 29.84
CA ALA A 903 -13.05 -12.15 31.04
C ALA A 903 -12.51 -13.20 32.04
N LEU A 904 -12.05 -14.35 31.55
CA LEU A 904 -11.40 -15.36 32.38
C LEU A 904 -10.09 -14.84 33.01
N ILE A 905 -9.26 -14.08 32.28
CA ILE A 905 -8.04 -13.50 32.84
C ILE A 905 -8.38 -12.47 33.94
N GLU A 906 -9.41 -11.64 33.72
CA GLU A 906 -9.87 -10.68 34.72
C GLU A 906 -10.42 -11.35 35.99
N ASP A 907 -11.17 -12.46 35.84
CA ASP A 907 -11.67 -13.30 36.94
C ASP A 907 -10.52 -13.96 37.72
N LEU A 908 -9.57 -14.60 37.04
CA LEU A 908 -8.38 -15.20 37.68
C LEU A 908 -7.54 -14.17 38.45
N ILE A 909 -7.43 -12.94 37.94
CA ILE A 909 -6.75 -11.83 38.64
C ILE A 909 -7.56 -11.33 39.84
N ALA A 910 -8.90 -11.41 39.79
CA ALA A 910 -9.74 -11.09 40.94
C ALA A 910 -9.63 -12.17 42.03
N SER A 911 -9.81 -13.46 41.69
CA SER A 911 -9.71 -14.57 42.64
C SER A 911 -8.33 -14.64 43.31
N SER A 912 -7.25 -14.53 42.54
CA SER A 912 -5.88 -14.54 43.11
C SER A 912 -5.61 -13.35 44.05
N ARG A 913 -6.27 -12.20 43.86
CA ARG A 913 -6.20 -11.08 44.82
C ARG A 913 -7.00 -11.35 46.09
N GLU A 914 -8.09 -12.10 46.03
CA GLU A 914 -8.85 -12.52 47.21
C GLU A 914 -8.11 -13.62 47.99
N GLU A 915 -7.42 -14.53 47.30
CA GLU A 915 -6.53 -15.52 47.91
C GLU A 915 -5.27 -14.89 48.51
N GLU A 916 -4.61 -13.92 47.84
CA GLU A 916 -3.49 -13.15 48.41
C GLU A 916 -3.87 -12.34 49.67
N VAL A 917 -5.16 -12.03 49.87
CA VAL A 917 -5.67 -11.38 51.08
C VAL A 917 -5.83 -12.38 52.24
N ASN A 918 -6.03 -13.67 51.95
CA ASN A 918 -6.19 -14.72 52.96
C ASN A 918 -4.89 -15.49 53.30
N ASP A 919 -3.97 -15.70 52.34
CA ASP A 919 -2.85 -16.63 52.50
C ASP A 919 -1.44 -15.99 52.50
N LYS A 920 -1.24 -14.91 53.28
CA LYS A 920 0.11 -14.40 53.60
C LYS A 920 0.42 -14.35 55.08
N THR A 921 0.82 -15.52 55.58
CA THR A 921 1.72 -15.61 56.73
C THR A 921 3.10 -15.00 56.40
N THR A 922 3.65 -14.21 57.32
CA THR A 922 5.06 -13.79 57.40
C THR A 922 5.61 -12.84 56.31
N THR A 923 5.35 -11.54 56.47
CA THR A 923 6.01 -10.46 55.71
C THR A 923 7.48 -10.31 56.13
N THR A 924 8.41 -11.01 55.46
CA THR A 924 9.83 -11.03 55.84
C THR A 924 10.58 -9.78 55.38
N ALA A 925 11.18 -9.04 56.32
CA ALA A 925 12.00 -7.85 56.02
C ALA A 925 13.44 -8.24 55.62
N THR A 926 13.98 -7.65 54.56
CA THR A 926 15.33 -7.93 54.06
C THR A 926 16.34 -6.91 54.59
N LEU A 927 17.48 -7.39 55.11
CA LEU A 927 18.63 -6.57 55.50
C LEU A 927 19.39 -6.11 54.24
N ILE A 928 19.72 -4.82 54.15
CA ILE A 928 20.59 -4.30 53.10
C ILE A 928 22.05 -4.48 53.51
N THR A 929 22.72 -5.51 52.99
CA THR A 929 24.17 -5.66 53.13
C THR A 929 24.90 -4.60 52.29
N PRO A 930 26.07 -4.08 52.72
CA PRO A 930 26.86 -4.43 53.89
C PRO A 930 26.41 -3.80 55.22
N THR A 931 25.28 -3.09 55.28
CA THR A 931 24.80 -2.53 56.56
C THR A 931 24.34 -3.62 57.54
N THR A 932 24.36 -3.30 58.83
CA THR A 932 23.91 -4.20 59.91
C THR A 932 22.56 -3.83 60.49
N ASN A 933 22.01 -2.66 60.13
CA ASN A 933 20.85 -2.04 60.77
C ASN A 933 19.77 -1.50 59.81
N LEU A 934 19.95 -1.52 58.49
CA LEU A 934 18.95 -1.00 57.53
C LEU A 934 18.17 -2.12 56.85
N TYR A 935 16.85 -2.10 56.99
CA TYR A 935 15.94 -3.12 56.48
C TYR A 935 14.87 -2.52 55.55
N ILE A 936 14.46 -3.30 54.56
CA ILE A 936 13.36 -2.98 53.64
C ILE A 936 12.31 -4.09 53.63
N ALA A 937 11.04 -3.73 53.44
CA ALA A 937 9.95 -4.70 53.36
C ALA A 937 8.76 -4.20 52.51
N PRO A 938 8.01 -5.11 51.86
CA PRO A 938 6.69 -4.80 51.33
C PRO A 938 5.70 -4.51 52.47
N CYS A 939 4.77 -3.58 52.26
CA CYS A 939 3.75 -3.24 53.25
C CYS A 939 2.48 -2.69 52.57
N THR A 940 1.42 -3.50 52.60
CA THR A 940 0.05 -3.12 52.24
C THR A 940 -0.75 -2.82 53.51
N SER A 941 -1.95 -2.24 53.36
CA SER A 941 -2.85 -1.96 54.50
C SER A 941 -3.22 -3.21 55.31
N THR A 942 -3.29 -4.37 54.67
CA THR A 942 -3.58 -5.66 55.32
C THR A 942 -2.33 -6.20 56.02
N SER A 943 -1.19 -6.27 55.32
CA SER A 943 0.05 -6.82 55.87
C SER A 943 0.64 -5.99 57.01
N ALA A 944 0.28 -4.70 57.10
CA ALA A 944 0.69 -3.83 58.18
C ALA A 944 0.17 -4.26 59.56
N GLN A 945 -1.04 -4.85 59.62
CA GLN A 945 -1.68 -5.26 60.86
C GLN A 945 -1.00 -6.47 61.52
N THR A 946 -0.41 -7.35 60.70
CA THR A 946 0.27 -8.59 61.13
C THR A 946 1.80 -8.45 61.19
N MET A 947 2.34 -7.28 60.87
CA MET A 947 3.78 -7.04 60.87
C MET A 947 4.35 -6.87 62.28
N ASP A 948 5.40 -7.62 62.60
CA ASP A 948 6.17 -7.42 63.82
C ASP A 948 7.18 -6.28 63.65
N LEU A 949 6.92 -5.15 64.33
CA LEU A 949 7.81 -4.00 64.36
C LEU A 949 8.75 -4.00 65.58
N THR A 950 8.62 -4.95 66.52
CA THR A 950 9.42 -4.97 67.76
C THR A 950 10.95 -5.01 67.54
N PRO A 951 11.50 -5.53 66.43
CA PRO A 951 12.94 -5.43 66.17
C PRO A 951 13.42 -4.02 65.77
N TYR A 952 12.52 -3.10 65.39
CA TYR A 952 12.84 -1.85 64.71
C TYR A 952 12.50 -0.62 65.54
N ALA A 953 13.54 0.12 65.96
CA ALA A 953 13.35 1.34 66.73
C ALA A 953 12.87 2.53 65.88
N THR A 954 13.14 2.50 64.57
CA THR A 954 12.71 3.52 63.60
C THR A 954 11.99 2.86 62.43
N VAL A 955 10.80 3.36 62.08
CA VAL A 955 9.99 2.87 60.96
C VAL A 955 9.62 4.02 60.02
N ILE A 956 9.84 3.85 58.72
CA ILE A 956 9.52 4.83 57.67
C ILE A 956 8.60 4.18 56.64
N ALA A 957 7.38 4.69 56.47
CA ALA A 957 6.38 4.14 55.56
C ALA A 957 6.15 5.07 54.35
N ALA A 958 6.51 4.61 53.15
CA ALA A 958 6.30 5.30 51.87
C ALA A 958 5.08 4.71 51.13
N THR A 959 3.89 5.05 51.60
CA THR A 959 2.59 4.47 51.22
C THR A 959 1.52 5.56 50.98
N PRO A 960 0.42 5.28 50.25
CA PRO A 960 -0.62 6.29 50.00
C PRO A 960 -1.32 6.79 51.28
N THR A 961 -1.58 5.88 52.21
CA THR A 961 -2.16 6.11 53.54
C THR A 961 -1.21 5.59 54.62
N SER A 962 -1.30 6.10 55.86
CA SER A 962 -0.49 5.60 56.98
C SER A 962 -0.90 4.15 57.28
N PRO A 963 -0.01 3.16 57.12
CA PRO A 963 -0.39 1.75 57.20
C PRO A 963 -0.45 1.25 58.64
N PHE A 964 0.31 1.88 59.55
CA PHE A 964 0.36 1.51 60.96
C PHE A 964 -0.51 2.46 61.82
N PRO A 965 -1.47 1.94 62.61
CA PRO A 965 -2.22 2.74 63.57
C PRO A 965 -1.37 3.10 64.81
N PRO A 966 -1.65 4.24 65.48
CA PRO A 966 -0.88 4.69 66.64
C PRO A 966 -0.84 3.69 67.82
N SER A 967 -1.88 2.86 67.96
CA SER A 967 -1.96 1.81 68.97
C SER A 967 -0.91 0.72 68.78
N GLN A 968 -0.72 0.24 67.54
CA GLN A 968 0.28 -0.77 67.20
C GLN A 968 1.71 -0.25 67.43
N LEU A 969 2.00 0.97 66.96
CA LEU A 969 3.32 1.61 67.13
C LEU A 969 3.69 1.75 68.62
N LYS A 970 2.72 2.11 69.47
CA LYS A 970 2.92 2.21 70.92
C LYS A 970 3.07 0.83 71.59
N ALA A 971 2.27 -0.16 71.18
CA ALA A 971 2.33 -1.52 71.72
C ALA A 971 3.65 -2.24 71.38
N GLN A 972 4.15 -2.05 70.16
CA GLN A 972 5.42 -2.64 69.69
C GLN A 972 6.66 -1.76 69.99
N ALA A 973 6.50 -0.72 70.82
CA ALA A 973 7.57 0.15 71.32
C ALA A 973 8.45 0.85 70.24
N VAL A 974 7.86 1.19 69.09
CA VAL A 974 8.54 1.91 68.01
C VAL A 974 8.85 3.35 68.46
N LYS A 975 10.14 3.69 68.60
CA LYS A 975 10.58 4.99 69.13
C LYS A 975 10.34 6.14 68.16
N LYS A 976 10.50 5.91 66.85
CA LYS A 976 10.36 6.94 65.81
C LYS A 976 9.60 6.39 64.60
N TYR A 977 8.60 7.13 64.15
CA TYR A 977 7.79 6.78 62.98
C TYR A 977 7.63 7.98 62.04
N LEU A 978 7.80 7.76 60.74
CA LEU A 978 7.55 8.77 59.70
C LEU A 978 6.70 8.19 58.56
N HIS A 979 5.57 8.83 58.29
CA HIS A 979 4.76 8.55 57.09
C HIS A 979 5.09 9.54 55.97
N LEU A 980 5.44 8.99 54.80
CA LEU A 980 5.72 9.70 53.56
C LEU A 980 4.57 9.41 52.58
N PRO A 981 3.53 10.28 52.49
CA PRO A 981 2.38 10.05 51.62
C PRO A 981 2.80 10.05 50.15
N CYS A 982 2.86 8.86 49.56
CA CYS A 982 3.26 8.62 48.17
C CYS A 982 2.18 7.79 47.46
N ARG A 983 1.70 8.25 46.29
CA ARG A 983 0.75 7.48 45.48
C ARG A 983 1.36 6.17 44.96
N LEU A 984 0.53 5.28 44.42
CA LEU A 984 1.02 4.05 43.78
C LEU A 984 1.70 4.34 42.43
N GLY A 985 2.65 3.48 42.06
CA GLY A 985 3.35 3.51 40.77
C GLY A 985 4.13 4.80 40.48
N LYS A 986 4.23 5.16 39.19
CA LYS A 986 5.05 6.28 38.69
C LYS A 986 4.73 7.64 39.32
N LEU A 987 3.49 7.85 39.80
CA LEU A 987 3.10 9.07 40.52
C LEU A 987 3.77 9.14 41.89
N GLY A 988 3.82 8.03 42.63
CA GLY A 988 4.55 7.93 43.90
C GLY A 988 6.02 8.27 43.77
N SER A 989 6.68 7.81 42.70
CA SER A 989 8.07 8.14 42.41
C SER A 989 8.33 9.64 42.23
N ARG A 990 7.32 10.40 41.76
CA ARG A 990 7.40 11.87 41.67
C ARG A 990 7.14 12.51 43.02
N ASP A 991 6.11 12.05 43.73
CA ASP A 991 5.74 12.56 45.06
C ASP A 991 6.90 12.39 46.06
N LEU A 992 7.61 11.26 45.99
CA LEU A 992 8.79 10.94 46.79
C LEU A 992 9.85 12.06 46.76
N ARG A 993 10.02 12.79 45.64
CA ARG A 993 10.97 13.90 45.54
C ARG A 993 10.72 15.00 46.58
N GLY A 994 9.45 15.32 46.82
CA GLY A 994 9.06 16.31 47.85
C GLY A 994 9.03 15.72 49.26
N GLN A 995 8.99 14.40 49.40
CA GLN A 995 8.97 13.72 50.69
C GLN A 995 10.37 13.44 51.27
N LEU A 996 11.37 13.17 50.43
CA LEU A 996 12.74 12.86 50.88
C LEU A 996 13.37 13.94 51.80
N PRO A 997 13.23 15.27 51.55
CA PRO A 997 13.77 16.29 52.44
C PRO A 997 13.23 16.22 53.88
N ARG A 998 12.04 15.65 54.10
CA ARG A 998 11.43 15.49 55.44
C ARG A 998 12.20 14.51 56.34
N LEU A 999 13.07 13.68 55.76
CA LEU A 999 13.94 12.77 56.51
C LEU A 999 15.02 13.54 57.29
N LEU A 1000 15.48 14.69 56.79
CA LEU A 1000 16.52 15.50 57.43
C LEU A 1000 16.10 16.00 58.82
N PRO A 1001 14.97 16.73 59.01
CA PRO A 1001 14.52 17.14 60.34
C PRO A 1001 14.05 15.97 61.22
N PHE A 1002 13.60 14.86 60.62
CA PHE A 1002 13.21 13.65 61.35
C PHE A 1002 14.39 12.98 62.07
N PHE A 1003 15.60 13.05 61.50
CA PHE A 1003 16.81 12.59 62.17
C PHE A 1003 17.49 13.68 63.01
N SER A 1004 17.52 14.94 62.58
CA SER A 1004 18.21 16.01 63.34
C SER A 1004 17.51 16.42 64.65
N SER A 1005 16.20 16.22 64.79
CA SER A 1005 15.44 16.48 66.03
C SER A 1005 15.72 15.52 67.20
N SER A 1006 16.83 14.77 67.12
CA SER A 1006 17.15 13.63 68.00
C SER A 1006 18.25 13.90 69.03
N THR A 1007 18.80 15.11 69.09
CA THR A 1007 19.89 15.49 70.01
C THR A 1007 19.37 15.73 71.44
N SER A 1008 18.96 14.64 72.11
CA SER A 1008 18.79 14.61 73.57
C SER A 1008 19.37 13.34 74.19
N THR A 1009 20.60 13.48 74.70
CA THR A 1009 21.16 12.74 75.85
C THR A 1009 20.83 11.24 75.97
N GLN A 1010 21.66 10.38 75.40
CA GLN A 1010 21.87 9.01 75.91
C GLN A 1010 23.38 8.74 76.09
N SER A 1011 23.72 8.04 77.17
CA SER A 1011 25.09 7.73 77.61
C SER A 1011 25.69 6.50 76.90
N PRO A 1012 27.03 6.33 76.88
CA PRO A 1012 27.71 5.45 75.91
C PRO A 1012 27.63 3.93 76.15
N ALA A 1013 26.67 3.42 76.94
CA ALA A 1013 26.76 2.09 77.54
C ALA A 1013 25.69 1.05 77.12
N GLU A 1014 24.71 1.40 76.27
CA GLU A 1014 23.66 0.47 75.79
C GLU A 1014 23.72 0.20 74.27
N THR A 1015 24.92 -0.03 73.73
CA THR A 1015 25.10 -0.39 72.31
C THR A 1015 24.96 -1.90 72.09
N ASN A 1016 23.87 -2.34 71.43
CA ASN A 1016 23.98 -3.07 70.15
C ASN A 1016 22.67 -3.52 69.47
N THR A 1017 21.52 -3.62 70.15
CA THR A 1017 20.35 -4.35 69.58
C THR A 1017 19.18 -3.50 69.10
N LYS A 1018 19.04 -2.24 69.51
CA LYS A 1018 17.82 -1.41 69.28
C LYS A 1018 18.04 -0.15 68.43
N ASN A 1019 18.85 -0.23 67.37
CA ASN A 1019 19.02 0.89 66.41
C ASN A 1019 18.75 0.46 64.95
N LYS A 1020 17.88 -0.54 64.75
CA LYS A 1020 17.45 -1.00 63.42
C LYS A 1020 16.39 -0.06 62.83
N ILE A 1021 16.52 0.22 61.55
CA ILE A 1021 15.64 1.08 60.75
C ILE A 1021 14.91 0.20 59.73
N LEU A 1022 13.58 0.23 59.73
CA LEU A 1022 12.74 -0.42 58.73
C LEU A 1022 12.14 0.62 57.77
N ILE A 1023 12.27 0.38 56.47
CA ILE A 1023 11.64 1.19 55.43
C ILE A 1023 10.64 0.32 54.67
N THR A 1024 9.39 0.75 54.61
CA THR A 1024 8.33 0.02 53.92
C THR A 1024 7.72 0.81 52.77
N CYS A 1025 7.29 0.09 51.72
CA CYS A 1025 6.41 0.61 50.68
C CYS A 1025 5.57 -0.55 50.10
N PRO A 1026 4.53 -0.30 49.29
CA PRO A 1026 3.60 -1.35 48.85
C PRO A 1026 4.26 -2.58 48.22
N THR A 1027 5.31 -2.39 47.40
CA THR A 1027 6.03 -3.50 46.75
C THR A 1027 7.32 -3.94 47.44
N GLY A 1028 7.82 -3.18 48.43
CA GLY A 1028 9.15 -3.40 49.03
C GLY A 1028 10.36 -3.10 48.11
N THR A 1029 10.16 -2.90 46.81
CA THR A 1029 11.22 -2.94 45.77
C THR A 1029 11.45 -1.63 44.98
N ASP A 1030 10.63 -0.58 45.18
CA ASP A 1030 10.75 0.71 44.47
C ASP A 1030 10.89 1.91 45.41
N LEU A 1031 9.80 2.39 46.03
CA LEU A 1031 9.83 3.61 46.83
C LEU A 1031 10.67 3.44 48.12
N SER A 1032 10.60 2.28 48.76
CA SER A 1032 11.46 1.87 49.89
C SER A 1032 12.94 1.93 49.51
N VAL A 1033 13.29 1.42 48.33
CA VAL A 1033 14.65 1.48 47.76
C VAL A 1033 15.07 2.93 47.51
N GLY A 1034 14.16 3.80 47.07
CA GLY A 1034 14.42 5.23 46.92
C GLY A 1034 14.76 5.93 48.25
N VAL A 1035 14.01 5.63 49.32
CA VAL A 1035 14.28 6.15 50.68
C VAL A 1035 15.58 5.56 51.24
N ALA A 1036 15.81 4.25 51.11
CA ALA A 1036 17.02 3.59 51.55
C ALA A 1036 18.27 4.16 50.86
N LEU A 1037 18.20 4.37 49.54
CA LEU A 1037 19.29 4.94 48.75
C LEU A 1037 19.61 6.37 49.16
N PHE A 1038 18.61 7.18 49.51
CA PHE A 1038 18.81 8.52 50.06
C PHE A 1038 19.59 8.48 51.39
N LEU A 1039 19.21 7.59 52.33
CA LEU A 1039 19.92 7.44 53.60
C LEU A 1039 21.34 6.91 53.41
N LEU A 1040 21.55 5.92 52.53
CA LEU A 1040 22.88 5.37 52.23
C LEU A 1040 23.83 6.36 51.54
N CYS A 1041 23.31 7.37 50.85
CA CYS A 1041 24.16 8.43 50.27
C CYS A 1041 24.57 9.48 51.32
N LEU A 1042 23.70 9.82 52.28
CA LEU A 1042 23.97 10.91 53.23
C LEU A 1042 24.58 10.46 54.57
N TYR A 1043 24.27 9.24 55.03
CA TYR A 1043 24.57 8.78 56.39
C TYR A 1043 25.39 7.47 56.47
N ALA A 1044 25.72 6.83 55.34
CA ALA A 1044 26.52 5.60 55.33
C ALA A 1044 27.94 5.83 54.81
N ASN A 1045 28.93 5.45 55.63
CA ASN A 1045 30.34 5.44 55.23
C ASN A 1045 30.62 4.30 54.23
N ASP A 1046 31.82 4.28 53.64
CA ASP A 1046 32.18 3.28 52.62
C ASP A 1046 32.33 1.85 53.16
N ALA A 1047 32.40 1.66 54.49
CA ALA A 1047 32.40 0.35 55.13
C ALA A 1047 30.98 -0.21 55.42
N GLY A 1048 29.91 0.53 55.05
CA GLY A 1048 28.53 0.12 55.28
C GLY A 1048 27.95 0.48 56.65
N VAL A 1049 28.70 1.21 57.49
CA VAL A 1049 28.17 1.70 58.77
C VAL A 1049 27.25 2.90 58.51
N LEU A 1050 25.98 2.74 58.85
CA LEU A 1050 24.94 3.77 58.72
C LEU A 1050 24.70 4.44 60.09
N ASP A 1051 25.10 5.72 60.21
CA ASP A 1051 24.90 6.52 61.41
C ASP A 1051 24.02 7.75 61.09
N THR A 1052 22.76 7.69 61.50
CA THR A 1052 21.79 8.78 61.33
C THR A 1052 21.81 9.80 62.48
N SER A 1053 22.77 9.71 63.41
CA SER A 1053 22.95 10.69 64.50
C SER A 1053 23.94 11.81 64.14
N THR A 1054 24.77 11.61 63.11
CA THR A 1054 25.69 12.62 62.57
C THR A 1054 25.03 13.52 61.53
N GLU A 1055 25.64 14.67 61.22
CA GLU A 1055 25.18 15.53 60.14
C GLU A 1055 25.28 14.86 58.75
N PRO A 1056 24.33 15.11 57.83
CA PRO A 1056 24.32 14.49 56.50
C PRO A 1056 25.53 14.92 55.65
N SER A 1057 26.27 13.95 55.11
CA SER A 1057 27.55 14.18 54.43
C SER A 1057 27.39 14.64 52.97
N TRP A 1058 26.81 15.83 52.77
CA TRP A 1058 26.62 16.42 51.43
C TRP A 1058 27.92 16.61 50.65
N ALA A 1059 29.04 16.90 51.33
CA ALA A 1059 30.35 17.05 50.68
C ALA A 1059 30.83 15.73 50.03
N ALA A 1060 30.64 14.58 50.68
CA ALA A 1060 30.99 13.27 50.13
C ALA A 1060 30.13 12.91 48.91
N VAL A 1061 28.84 13.30 48.94
CA VAL A 1061 27.90 13.14 47.83
C VAL A 1061 28.30 14.02 46.63
N VAL A 1062 28.62 15.30 46.84
CA VAL A 1062 29.03 16.21 45.76
C VAL A 1062 30.35 15.75 45.15
N GLY A 1063 31.31 15.28 45.96
CA GLY A 1063 32.61 14.79 45.49
C GLY A 1063 32.52 13.50 44.64
N LYS A 1064 31.68 12.53 45.02
CA LYS A 1064 31.53 11.25 44.28
C LYS A 1064 30.37 11.27 43.26
N GLY A 1065 29.47 12.24 43.33
CA GLY A 1065 28.34 12.45 42.42
C GLY A 1065 27.51 11.19 42.12
N LYS A 1066 27.20 10.99 40.84
CA LYS A 1066 26.42 9.82 40.35
C LYS A 1066 27.11 8.47 40.59
N ALA A 1067 28.41 8.42 40.89
CA ALA A 1067 29.10 7.17 41.19
C ALA A 1067 28.70 6.62 42.57
N MET A 1068 28.59 7.47 43.60
CA MET A 1068 28.10 7.06 44.93
C MET A 1068 26.67 6.51 44.84
N VAL A 1069 25.78 7.17 44.10
CA VAL A 1069 24.39 6.70 43.93
C VAL A 1069 24.34 5.31 43.25
N LYS A 1070 25.27 5.02 42.33
CA LYS A 1070 25.39 3.67 41.73
C LYS A 1070 25.94 2.65 42.74
N GLN A 1071 27.00 2.99 43.48
CA GLN A 1071 27.63 2.13 44.49
C GLN A 1071 26.65 1.74 45.61
N ARG A 1072 25.95 2.74 46.19
CA ARG A 1072 24.97 2.51 47.26
C ARG A 1072 23.72 1.77 46.75
N LEU A 1073 23.38 1.91 45.46
CA LEU A 1073 22.33 1.10 44.85
C LEU A 1073 22.76 -0.36 44.65
N SER A 1074 24.03 -0.63 44.32
CA SER A 1074 24.52 -2.01 44.22
C SER A 1074 24.47 -2.76 45.56
N TRP A 1075 24.63 -2.06 46.69
CA TRP A 1075 24.46 -2.65 48.02
C TRP A 1075 23.01 -3.14 48.24
N ILE A 1076 22.03 -2.31 47.89
CA ILE A 1076 20.61 -2.70 48.01
C ILE A 1076 20.31 -3.91 47.12
N THR A 1077 20.80 -3.93 45.88
CA THR A 1077 20.56 -5.05 44.94
C THR A 1077 21.39 -6.31 45.25
N MET A 1078 22.44 -6.21 46.09
CA MET A 1078 23.13 -7.36 46.66
C MET A 1078 22.42 -7.94 47.89
N GLY A 1079 21.76 -7.10 48.70
CA GLY A 1079 20.95 -7.55 49.83
C GLY A 1079 19.61 -8.17 49.41
N ASN A 1080 19.01 -7.67 48.33
CA ASN A 1080 17.77 -8.19 47.75
C ASN A 1080 17.77 -8.00 46.21
N ALA A 1081 17.82 -9.11 45.46
CA ALA A 1081 17.92 -9.06 44.00
C ALA A 1081 16.64 -8.53 43.29
N ASP A 1082 15.48 -8.60 43.94
CA ASP A 1082 14.20 -8.12 43.43
C ASP A 1082 14.07 -6.58 43.53
N CYS A 1083 14.98 -5.92 44.28
CA CYS A 1083 15.01 -4.47 44.40
C CYS A 1083 15.34 -3.80 43.07
N ASN A 1084 14.33 -3.15 42.49
CA ASN A 1084 14.40 -2.69 41.11
C ASN A 1084 13.74 -1.31 40.96
N PRO A 1085 14.35 -0.25 41.53
CA PRO A 1085 13.74 1.06 41.58
C PRO A 1085 13.55 1.65 40.19
N SER A 1086 12.38 2.25 39.98
CA SER A 1086 11.97 2.80 38.71
C SER A 1086 12.89 3.95 38.28
N ARG A 1087 12.94 4.23 36.97
CA ARG A 1087 13.71 5.39 36.45
C ARG A 1087 13.23 6.70 37.10
N ALA A 1088 11.94 6.83 37.38
CA ALA A 1088 11.36 7.99 38.05
C ALA A 1088 11.82 8.09 39.52
N THR A 1089 11.83 6.99 40.26
CA THR A 1089 12.29 6.94 41.66
C THR A 1089 13.74 7.39 41.75
N LEU A 1090 14.61 6.83 40.91
CA LEU A 1090 16.02 7.23 40.89
C LEU A 1090 16.24 8.65 40.37
N GLN A 1091 15.43 9.15 39.43
CA GLN A 1091 15.48 10.56 39.04
C GLN A 1091 15.11 11.49 40.21
N SER A 1092 14.14 11.10 41.04
CA SER A 1092 13.78 11.84 42.24
C SER A 1092 14.86 11.78 43.33
N VAL A 1093 15.47 10.61 43.58
CA VAL A 1093 16.63 10.53 44.49
C VAL A 1093 17.79 11.37 43.97
N ASN A 1094 18.19 11.22 42.71
CA ASN A 1094 19.27 12.02 42.13
C ASN A 1094 18.98 13.53 42.17
N ALA A 1095 17.73 13.97 41.97
CA ALA A 1095 17.37 15.38 42.03
C ALA A 1095 17.57 15.99 43.42
N VAL A 1096 17.28 15.24 44.50
CA VAL A 1096 17.46 15.72 45.88
C VAL A 1096 18.92 15.54 46.33
N VAL A 1097 19.52 14.38 46.05
CA VAL A 1097 20.88 14.03 46.50
C VAL A 1097 21.97 14.82 45.75
N LEU A 1098 21.81 15.06 44.44
CA LEU A 1098 22.82 15.77 43.63
C LEU A 1098 22.49 17.24 43.38
N GLY A 1099 21.27 17.70 43.70
CA GLY A 1099 20.90 19.11 43.59
C GLY A 1099 21.57 20.01 44.63
N GLY A 1100 22.13 19.42 45.68
CA GLY A 1100 22.45 20.10 46.93
C GLY A 1100 21.19 20.37 47.75
N GLY A 1101 21.29 20.33 49.07
CA GLY A 1101 20.25 20.86 49.94
C GLY A 1101 20.25 22.39 49.86
N GLY A 1102 19.39 22.94 48.99
CA GLY A 1102 19.00 24.36 48.95
C GLY A 1102 17.72 24.59 49.75
#